data_AF-A0A087H6Z2-F1
#
_entry.id   AF-A0A087H6Z2-F1
#
_cell.length_a   1.000
_cell.length_b   1.000
_cell.length_c   1.000
_cell.angle_alpha   90.00
_cell.angle_beta   90.00
_cell.angle_gamma   90.00
#
_symmetry.space_group_name_H-M   'P 1'
#
loop_
_entity.id
_entity.type
_entity.pdbx_description
1 polymer ?
#
loop_
_entity_poly.entity_id
_entity_poly.type
_entity_poly.pdbx_seq_one_letter_code
_entity_poly.pdbx_strand_id
1 'polypeptide(L)'
;MATTSKTFEGMKTVDESDVGISCFISQLPGFRGILKQRYADFIVNEVDMDGNVVRLTSLDVSPEMGVKEEDKTKSTDNGPQSYASAVESFRSISSVTDAERMETLINQVTSGTDDEISPVVLEPSSDKAKRTAIHNFVKEHFKFLVTDAVDGPDPTSKCIRVRVNSADRNSRGKRSKKRKERGDKPFDSRGSEHWPEHVGKFVKFHLYKENKDTQEALGLIGKMLGVQPKSFGFSGTKDKRSVSTQRVTVFKQQASKLAALNKRLFGIKVGDFCNVKEGLLLGQLMGNRFTITLRGVVADSEEIIKKSAESLGKDGFINYFGLQRFGSGSVPTHHVGAALLKGEWKDAIDMILNPRESERNDVNEAREYYKESGDIDGTLRQLPRYLVAERAILQCLKKCPGNYLQALKGIPRTLRMMYVHSYQSYLWNNAASLRVQKYGTNQVVLGDLVSTKVDGAKRVVGSLTSEHKDNNEEALECDQLDDTTIVDLPGERSDLVKVVSTEDMEAGTYLISDIVLPLPGSRVIYPSNDIAEIFHDLAKKDGISLTESIHGVKEFSITSMTGGYRRVFQKPIDFEWELLTYTDSNKPLAETDLDRITMEKPVDKVGSADQIDEESMKSDTIAPESCETELRDQADSKKDEKDTGNPDSEQTQLALKMALTLPSSCYATMAIRELLKTSTSVAYHKTLN
;
A
#
# COMPACT_ATOMS: atom_id res chain seq x y z
N MET A 1 21.56 0.02 51.55
CA MET A 1 21.34 0.72 50.25
C MET A 1 20.33 -0.08 49.48
N ALA A 2 19.07 0.36 49.52
CA ALA A 2 17.96 -0.33 48.87
C ALA A 2 17.88 0.11 47.41
N THR A 3 18.17 -0.79 46.48
CA THR A 3 17.88 -0.67 45.06
C THR A 3 16.38 -0.85 44.86
N THR A 4 15.69 0.24 44.56
CA THR A 4 14.27 0.24 44.16
C THR A 4 14.14 -0.41 42.80
N SER A 5 13.84 -1.71 42.79
CA SER A 5 13.34 -2.43 41.63
C SER A 5 11.94 -1.87 41.32
N LYS A 6 11.81 -1.05 40.27
CA LYS A 6 10.50 -0.72 39.70
C LYS A 6 9.96 -2.00 39.05
N THR A 7 9.17 -2.73 39.80
CA THR A 7 8.28 -3.77 39.26
C THR A 7 7.35 -3.11 38.24
N PHE A 8 7.45 -3.52 36.98
CA PHE A 8 6.47 -3.20 35.94
C PHE A 8 5.13 -3.83 36.35
N GLU A 9 4.25 -3.04 36.95
CA GLU A 9 2.84 -3.41 37.14
C GLU A 9 2.21 -3.64 35.76
N GLY A 10 1.38 -4.69 35.65
CA GLY A 10 0.77 -5.18 34.41
C GLY A 10 0.20 -4.04 33.56
N MET A 11 0.85 -3.78 32.41
CA MET A 11 0.44 -2.73 31.50
C MET A 11 -0.88 -3.11 30.83
N LYS A 12 -1.95 -2.45 31.27
CA LYS A 12 -3.26 -2.41 30.62
C LYS A 12 -3.11 -2.01 29.15
N THR A 13 -4.01 -2.50 28.30
CA THR A 13 -4.14 -2.01 26.92
C THR A 13 -4.32 -0.49 26.92
N VAL A 14 -3.51 0.22 26.12
CA VAL A 14 -3.52 1.69 26.00
C VAL A 14 -4.93 2.18 25.69
N ASP A 15 -5.45 3.09 26.51
CA ASP A 15 -6.72 3.76 26.27
C ASP A 15 -6.51 5.16 25.67
N GLU A 16 -7.58 5.76 25.18
CA GLU A 16 -7.58 7.08 24.55
C GLU A 16 -7.04 8.19 25.49
N SER A 17 -7.36 8.10 26.78
CA SER A 17 -6.86 9.06 27.79
C SER A 17 -5.35 9.00 27.98
N ASP A 18 -4.74 7.82 27.84
CA ASP A 18 -3.29 7.62 28.04
C ASP A 18 -2.47 8.35 26.97
N VAL A 19 -3.09 8.62 25.81
CA VAL A 19 -2.47 9.30 24.67
C VAL A 19 -3.06 10.69 24.42
N GLY A 20 -3.67 11.28 25.46
CA GLY A 20 -4.14 12.66 25.45
C GLY A 20 -5.40 12.91 24.61
N ILE A 21 -6.22 11.88 24.33
CA ILE A 21 -7.49 12.01 23.60
C ILE A 21 -8.63 12.07 24.62
N SER A 22 -9.05 13.28 25.02
CA SER A 22 -9.99 13.45 26.13
C SER A 22 -11.21 14.33 25.82
N CYS A 23 -11.15 15.20 24.82
CA CYS A 23 -12.18 16.22 24.60
C CYS A 23 -13.10 15.87 23.43
N PHE A 24 -14.22 16.58 23.33
CA PHE A 24 -15.21 16.50 22.26
C PHE A 24 -15.65 17.91 21.88
N ILE A 25 -16.16 18.09 20.66
CA ILE A 25 -16.75 19.37 20.23
C ILE A 25 -18.20 19.45 20.72
N SER A 26 -19.01 18.47 20.34
CA SER A 26 -20.44 18.44 20.64
C SER A 26 -20.66 18.01 22.09
N GLN A 27 -21.58 18.71 22.77
CA GLN A 27 -22.05 18.38 24.12
C GLN A 27 -23.24 17.41 24.11
N LEU A 28 -23.66 16.93 22.93
CA LEU A 28 -24.72 15.94 22.81
C LEU A 28 -24.30 14.60 23.44
N PRO A 29 -25.27 13.86 24.03
CA PRO A 29 -24.99 12.53 24.55
C PRO A 29 -24.56 11.59 23.43
N GLY A 30 -23.62 10.70 23.76
CA GLY A 30 -23.20 9.62 22.86
C GLY A 30 -24.26 8.53 22.76
N PHE A 31 -24.08 7.67 21.76
CA PHE A 31 -24.90 6.48 21.57
C PHE A 31 -24.02 5.29 21.22
N ARG A 32 -24.54 4.07 21.38
CA ARG A 32 -23.80 2.85 21.06
C ARG A 32 -23.89 2.55 19.57
N GLY A 33 -22.78 2.15 18.96
CA GLY A 33 -22.71 1.64 17.60
C GLY A 33 -21.50 0.76 17.40
N ILE A 34 -21.66 -0.31 16.61
CA ILE A 34 -20.60 -1.28 16.34
C ILE A 34 -19.86 -0.89 15.07
N LEU A 35 -18.57 -0.60 15.20
CA LEU A 35 -17.68 -0.26 14.10
C LEU A 35 -16.98 -1.52 13.56
N LYS A 36 -16.88 -1.63 12.22
CA LYS A 36 -16.11 -2.70 11.54
C LYS A 36 -16.55 -4.11 11.96
N GLN A 37 -17.84 -4.33 12.27
CA GLN A 37 -18.40 -5.67 12.49
C GLN A 37 -18.04 -6.56 11.30
N ARG A 38 -18.30 -6.07 10.08
CA ARG A 38 -17.77 -6.61 8.84
C ARG A 38 -16.76 -5.64 8.23
N TYR A 39 -15.80 -6.17 7.45
CA TYR A 39 -14.84 -5.31 6.73
C TYR A 39 -15.53 -4.47 5.63
N ALA A 40 -16.65 -4.97 5.08
CA ALA A 40 -17.47 -4.27 4.08
C ALA A 40 -18.28 -3.10 4.65
N ASP A 41 -18.42 -3.01 5.98
CA ASP A 41 -19.07 -1.86 6.63
C ASP A 41 -18.13 -0.63 6.70
N PHE A 42 -16.87 -0.79 6.30
CA PHE A 42 -15.88 0.29 6.30
C PHE A 42 -15.20 0.32 4.93
N ILE A 43 -15.70 1.20 4.06
CA ILE A 43 -15.22 1.37 2.68
C ILE A 43 -14.37 2.64 2.61
N VAL A 44 -13.21 2.57 1.96
CA VAL A 44 -12.27 3.68 1.82
C VAL A 44 -11.89 3.86 0.35
N ASN A 45 -12.32 4.97 -0.24
CA ASN A 45 -11.91 5.38 -1.57
C ASN A 45 -10.92 6.54 -1.46
N GLU A 46 -9.76 6.41 -2.08
CA GLU A 46 -8.80 7.52 -2.19
C GLU A 46 -9.43 8.71 -2.94
N VAL A 47 -9.05 9.93 -2.58
CA VAL A 47 -9.38 11.15 -3.31
C VAL A 47 -8.10 11.72 -3.89
N ASP A 48 -8.05 11.86 -5.22
CA ASP A 48 -6.86 12.31 -5.92
C ASP A 48 -6.58 13.82 -5.71
N MET A 49 -5.47 14.30 -6.28
CA MET A 49 -5.08 15.72 -6.19
C MET A 49 -6.03 16.69 -6.88
N ASP A 50 -6.91 16.18 -7.75
CA ASP A 50 -7.91 16.95 -8.49
C ASP A 50 -9.28 16.92 -7.79
N GLY A 51 -9.39 16.25 -6.64
CA GLY A 51 -10.63 16.12 -5.87
C GLY A 51 -11.55 14.98 -6.31
N ASN A 52 -11.12 14.13 -7.24
CA ASN A 52 -11.94 13.02 -7.73
C ASN A 52 -11.82 11.79 -6.82
N VAL A 53 -12.96 11.17 -6.51
CA VAL A 53 -13.02 9.91 -5.77
C VAL A 53 -12.55 8.76 -6.67
N VAL A 54 -11.51 8.07 -6.25
CA VAL A 54 -10.91 6.92 -6.92
C VAL A 54 -11.83 5.70 -6.75
N ARG A 55 -12.49 5.32 -7.84
CA ARG A 55 -13.39 4.17 -7.92
C ARG A 55 -12.83 3.13 -8.88
N LEU A 56 -13.07 1.85 -8.60
CA LEU A 56 -12.85 0.79 -9.59
C LEU A 56 -14.12 0.72 -10.46
N THR A 57 -14.02 0.96 -11.76
CA THR A 57 -15.18 0.97 -12.68
C THR A 57 -15.07 -0.10 -13.76
N SER A 58 -13.86 -0.45 -14.18
CA SER A 58 -13.65 -1.49 -15.19
C SER A 58 -12.46 -2.36 -14.85
N LEU A 59 -12.63 -3.67 -15.02
CA LEU A 59 -11.55 -4.66 -14.90
C LEU A 59 -10.83 -4.90 -16.23
N ASP A 60 -11.40 -4.41 -17.33
CA ASP A 60 -10.93 -4.65 -18.68
C ASP A 60 -9.87 -3.61 -19.08
N VAL A 61 -9.02 -4.00 -20.03
CA VAL A 61 -8.01 -3.09 -20.57
C VAL A 61 -8.63 -2.32 -21.73
N SER A 62 -8.57 -0.99 -21.68
CA SER A 62 -9.05 -0.14 -22.77
C SER A 62 -8.39 -0.53 -24.11
N PRO A 63 -9.12 -0.56 -25.23
CA PRO A 63 -8.58 -0.97 -26.54
C PRO A 63 -7.35 -0.18 -26.97
N GLU A 64 -7.27 1.10 -26.58
CA GLU A 64 -6.13 1.99 -26.85
C GLU A 64 -4.84 1.61 -26.10
N MET A 65 -4.98 0.93 -24.96
CA MET A 65 -3.89 0.44 -24.12
C MET A 65 -3.59 -1.04 -24.34
N GLY A 66 -4.54 -1.75 -24.91
CA GLY A 66 -4.28 -2.98 -25.63
C GLY A 66 -3.43 -2.65 -26.84
N VAL A 67 -2.13 -2.41 -26.64
CA VAL A 67 -1.16 -2.99 -27.55
C VAL A 67 -1.51 -4.46 -27.46
N LYS A 68 -2.34 -4.91 -28.42
CA LYS A 68 -2.41 -6.30 -28.80
C LYS A 68 -0.94 -6.71 -28.74
N GLU A 69 -0.60 -7.66 -27.86
CA GLU A 69 0.36 -8.62 -28.34
C GLU A 69 -0.11 -8.86 -29.77
N GLU A 70 0.75 -8.66 -30.77
CA GLU A 70 0.69 -9.60 -31.87
C GLU A 70 0.57 -10.92 -31.13
N ASP A 71 -0.68 -11.35 -31.02
CA ASP A 71 -1.02 -12.65 -30.57
C ASP A 71 -0.09 -13.38 -31.50
N LYS A 72 0.87 -14.04 -30.89
CA LYS A 72 1.24 -15.35 -31.36
C LYS A 72 -0.06 -16.16 -31.36
N THR A 73 -1.05 -15.76 -32.18
CA THR A 73 -1.60 -16.66 -33.15
C THR A 73 -0.37 -17.41 -33.61
N LYS A 74 -0.45 -18.70 -33.35
CA LYS A 74 -0.18 -19.65 -34.41
C LYS A 74 -0.71 -19.04 -35.71
N SER A 75 0.04 -18.13 -36.29
CA SER A 75 0.34 -18.21 -37.67
C SER A 75 1.41 -19.34 -37.67
N THR A 76 1.24 -20.55 -38.18
CA THR A 76 0.37 -21.01 -39.26
C THR A 76 -0.09 -19.88 -40.15
N ASP A 77 0.84 -18.97 -40.46
CA ASP A 77 0.93 -18.44 -41.80
C ASP A 77 1.52 -19.59 -42.61
N ASN A 78 0.70 -20.64 -42.76
CA ASN A 78 0.81 -21.62 -43.83
C ASN A 78 -0.02 -21.08 -45.00
N GLY A 79 0.06 -19.77 -45.27
CA GLY A 79 0.12 -19.35 -46.65
C GLY A 79 1.54 -19.65 -47.12
N PRO A 80 1.75 -20.27 -48.30
CA PRO A 80 3.08 -20.46 -48.84
C PRO A 80 3.65 -19.07 -49.19
N GLN A 81 4.21 -18.36 -48.20
CA GLN A 81 5.12 -17.27 -48.49
C GLN A 81 6.28 -17.91 -49.24
N SER A 82 6.30 -17.67 -50.55
CA SER A 82 7.37 -18.13 -51.41
C SER A 82 8.67 -17.48 -50.92
N TYR A 83 9.43 -18.21 -50.10
CA TYR A 83 10.77 -17.83 -49.68
C TYR A 83 11.73 -17.72 -50.87
N ALA A 84 11.28 -17.98 -52.11
CA ALA A 84 12.05 -17.83 -53.34
C ALA A 84 12.73 -16.46 -53.48
N SER A 85 12.05 -15.36 -53.14
CA SER A 85 12.65 -14.02 -53.21
C SER A 85 13.76 -13.81 -52.16
N ALA A 86 13.62 -14.40 -50.98
CA ALA A 86 14.63 -14.35 -49.92
C ALA A 86 15.82 -15.29 -50.24
N VAL A 87 15.56 -16.45 -50.86
CA VAL A 87 16.59 -17.37 -51.36
C VAL A 87 17.36 -16.74 -52.52
N GLU A 88 16.70 -16.00 -53.42
CA GLU A 88 17.35 -15.30 -54.52
C GLU A 88 18.19 -14.12 -54.02
N SER A 89 17.73 -13.42 -53.00
CA SER A 89 18.56 -12.43 -52.27
C SER A 89 19.75 -13.09 -51.57
N PHE A 90 19.58 -14.31 -51.04
CA PHE A 90 20.66 -15.09 -50.44
C PHE A 90 21.72 -15.54 -51.46
N ARG A 91 21.33 -15.81 -52.73
CA ARG A 91 22.27 -16.10 -53.84
C ARG A 91 23.25 -14.97 -54.12
N SER A 92 22.88 -13.72 -53.79
CA SER A 92 23.78 -12.58 -53.96
C SER A 92 24.88 -12.48 -52.89
N ILE A 93 24.67 -13.12 -51.73
CA ILE A 93 25.56 -13.05 -50.55
C ILE A 93 26.37 -14.35 -50.38
N SER A 94 25.84 -15.47 -50.87
CA SER A 94 26.42 -16.83 -50.77
C SER A 94 26.71 -17.44 -52.15
N SER A 95 27.27 -18.65 -52.20
CA SER A 95 27.43 -19.38 -53.47
C SER A 95 26.11 -19.98 -53.94
N VAL A 96 26.01 -20.29 -55.24
CA VAL A 96 24.80 -20.89 -55.85
C VAL A 96 24.47 -22.23 -55.18
N THR A 97 25.49 -23.01 -54.84
CA THR A 97 25.42 -24.28 -54.12
C THR A 97 24.87 -24.12 -52.70
N ASP A 98 25.30 -23.09 -51.97
CA ASP A 98 24.81 -22.80 -50.62
C ASP A 98 23.35 -22.32 -50.62
N ALA A 99 22.94 -21.58 -51.64
CA ALA A 99 21.55 -21.15 -51.79
C ALA A 99 20.61 -22.31 -52.11
N GLU A 100 21.01 -23.26 -52.95
CA GLU A 100 20.25 -24.50 -53.21
C GLU A 100 20.10 -25.36 -51.94
N ARG A 101 21.15 -25.44 -51.11
CA ARG A 101 21.10 -26.13 -49.81
C ARG A 101 20.19 -25.42 -48.81
N MET A 102 20.14 -24.09 -48.83
CA MET A 102 19.20 -23.32 -48.01
C MET A 102 17.75 -23.50 -48.50
N GLU A 103 17.54 -23.50 -49.81
CA GLU A 103 16.22 -23.70 -50.43
C GLU A 103 15.64 -25.08 -50.12
N THR A 104 16.47 -26.13 -50.20
CA THR A 104 16.07 -27.50 -49.81
C THR A 104 15.74 -27.60 -48.32
N LEU A 105 16.54 -27.00 -47.44
CA LEU A 105 16.25 -26.96 -46.00
C LEU A 105 14.96 -26.21 -45.69
N ILE A 106 14.72 -25.06 -46.33
CA ILE A 106 13.49 -24.29 -46.14
C ILE A 106 12.30 -25.14 -46.59
N ASN A 107 12.35 -25.73 -47.80
CA ASN A 107 11.26 -26.56 -48.33
C ASN A 107 10.95 -27.77 -47.44
N GLN A 108 11.96 -28.41 -46.85
CA GLN A 108 11.78 -29.49 -45.87
C GLN A 108 11.13 -29.02 -44.56
N VAL A 109 11.45 -27.80 -44.11
CA VAL A 109 10.84 -27.19 -42.91
C VAL A 109 9.39 -26.78 -43.19
N THR A 110 9.07 -26.27 -44.39
CA THR A 110 7.70 -25.88 -44.76
C THR A 110 6.80 -27.07 -45.13
N SER A 111 7.34 -28.20 -45.57
CA SER A 111 6.55 -29.39 -45.96
C SER A 111 6.00 -30.19 -44.76
N GLY A 112 6.45 -29.91 -43.54
CA GLY A 112 5.88 -30.49 -42.31
C GLY A 112 6.07 -31.99 -42.14
N THR A 113 7.00 -32.61 -42.87
CA THR A 113 7.37 -34.02 -42.73
C THR A 113 8.16 -34.22 -41.44
N ASP A 114 7.74 -35.16 -40.59
CA ASP A 114 8.29 -35.45 -39.23
C ASP A 114 9.67 -36.13 -39.25
N ASP A 115 10.44 -35.94 -40.32
CA ASP A 115 11.80 -36.46 -40.47
C ASP A 115 12.80 -35.59 -39.70
N GLU A 116 13.85 -36.22 -39.17
CA GLU A 116 14.91 -35.55 -38.41
C GLU A 116 15.70 -34.59 -39.32
N ILE A 117 15.28 -33.31 -39.37
CA ILE A 117 15.86 -32.30 -40.27
C ILE A 117 17.34 -32.07 -39.92
N SER A 118 18.22 -32.54 -40.81
CA SER A 118 19.66 -32.45 -40.64
C SER A 118 20.16 -31.01 -40.85
N PRO A 119 21.12 -30.54 -40.02
CA PRO A 119 21.67 -29.20 -40.16
C PRO A 119 22.48 -29.06 -41.45
N VAL A 120 22.32 -27.93 -42.14
CA VAL A 120 23.09 -27.61 -43.35
C VAL A 120 24.37 -26.87 -42.98
N VAL A 121 25.50 -27.31 -43.53
CA VAL A 121 26.78 -26.62 -43.39
C VAL A 121 27.10 -25.94 -44.72
N LEU A 122 27.26 -24.62 -44.68
CA LEU A 122 27.62 -23.77 -45.81
C LEU A 122 29.11 -23.87 -46.12
N GLU A 123 29.51 -23.46 -47.33
CA GLU A 123 30.89 -23.55 -47.78
C GLU A 123 31.88 -22.78 -46.87
N PRO A 124 33.11 -23.27 -46.69
CA PRO A 124 34.09 -22.63 -45.83
C PRO A 124 34.45 -21.22 -46.32
N SER A 125 34.38 -20.23 -45.43
CA SER A 125 34.75 -18.84 -45.72
C SER A 125 35.82 -18.34 -44.74
N SER A 126 36.96 -17.90 -45.26
CA SER A 126 38.02 -17.25 -44.49
C SER A 126 37.65 -15.81 -44.10
N ASP A 127 36.77 -15.15 -44.86
CA ASP A 127 36.32 -13.79 -44.57
C ASP A 127 35.30 -13.75 -43.42
N LYS A 128 35.60 -12.95 -42.40
CA LYS A 128 34.74 -12.71 -41.22
C LYS A 128 33.58 -11.77 -41.55
N ALA A 129 33.74 -10.83 -42.49
CA ALA A 129 32.70 -9.90 -42.89
C ALA A 129 31.58 -10.64 -43.62
N LYS A 130 31.92 -11.47 -44.61
CA LYS A 130 30.97 -12.36 -45.31
C LYS A 130 30.21 -13.28 -44.35
N ARG A 131 30.89 -13.89 -43.37
CA ARG A 131 30.22 -14.74 -42.36
C ARG A 131 29.24 -13.98 -41.49
N THR A 132 29.58 -12.75 -41.10
CA THR A 132 28.68 -11.91 -40.29
C THR A 132 27.46 -11.46 -41.10
N ALA A 133 27.64 -11.15 -42.38
CA ALA A 133 26.55 -10.81 -43.30
C ALA A 133 25.55 -11.97 -43.45
N ILE A 134 26.05 -13.21 -43.62
CA ILE A 134 25.22 -14.42 -43.69
C ILE A 134 24.45 -14.64 -42.37
N HIS A 135 25.09 -14.47 -41.21
CA HIS A 135 24.42 -14.58 -39.91
C HIS A 135 23.28 -13.58 -39.75
N ASN A 136 23.50 -12.31 -40.12
CA ASN A 136 22.50 -11.26 -40.02
C ASN A 136 21.35 -11.50 -41.01
N PHE A 137 21.66 -11.87 -42.25
CA PHE A 137 20.66 -12.16 -43.28
C PHE A 137 19.74 -13.31 -42.85
N VAL A 138 20.28 -14.43 -42.36
CA VAL A 138 19.45 -15.55 -41.91
C VAL A 138 18.61 -15.17 -40.69
N LYS A 139 19.16 -14.37 -39.77
CA LYS A 139 18.43 -13.91 -38.58
C LYS A 139 17.29 -12.94 -38.90
N GLU A 140 17.45 -12.10 -39.92
CA GLU A 140 16.44 -11.13 -40.36
C GLU A 140 15.33 -11.80 -41.19
N HIS A 141 15.70 -12.67 -42.12
CA HIS A 141 14.77 -13.26 -43.09
C HIS A 141 14.20 -14.63 -42.68
N PHE A 142 14.88 -15.41 -41.83
CA PHE A 142 14.48 -16.78 -41.46
C PHE A 142 14.47 -16.98 -39.93
N LYS A 143 13.47 -16.42 -39.24
CA LYS A 143 13.35 -16.44 -37.77
C LYS A 143 13.25 -17.84 -37.13
N PHE A 144 12.88 -18.86 -37.90
CA PHE A 144 12.81 -20.25 -37.47
C PHE A 144 14.15 -21.01 -37.61
N LEU A 145 15.17 -20.39 -38.21
CA LEU A 145 16.53 -20.94 -38.33
C LEU A 145 17.48 -20.25 -37.35
N VAL A 146 18.50 -21.00 -36.92
CA VAL A 146 19.61 -20.53 -36.09
C VAL A 146 20.91 -20.85 -36.80
N THR A 147 21.84 -19.91 -36.75
CA THR A 147 23.16 -20.04 -37.37
C THR A 147 24.26 -20.09 -36.32
N ASP A 148 25.24 -20.96 -36.50
CA ASP A 148 26.45 -21.06 -35.67
C ASP A 148 27.71 -21.27 -36.52
N ALA A 149 28.85 -20.71 -36.09
CA ALA A 149 30.12 -20.86 -36.79
C ALA A 149 30.85 -22.12 -36.30
N VAL A 150 31.18 -23.01 -37.23
CA VAL A 150 31.89 -24.28 -36.98
C VAL A 150 33.24 -24.24 -37.72
N ASP A 151 34.25 -24.93 -37.20
CA ASP A 151 35.55 -25.03 -37.88
C ASP A 151 35.41 -25.82 -39.19
N GLY A 152 36.08 -25.33 -40.25
CA GLY A 152 36.07 -25.95 -41.57
C GLY A 152 37.04 -27.13 -41.70
N PRO A 153 37.15 -27.71 -42.90
CA PRO A 153 38.09 -28.81 -43.17
C PRO A 153 39.55 -28.40 -42.99
N ASP A 154 39.85 -27.11 -43.16
CA ASP A 154 41.18 -26.53 -42.97
C ASP A 154 41.25 -25.73 -41.65
N PRO A 155 42.41 -25.70 -40.95
CA PRO A 155 42.57 -24.99 -39.67
C PRO A 155 42.32 -23.47 -39.74
N THR A 156 42.29 -22.90 -40.95
CA THR A 156 42.15 -21.47 -41.20
C THR A 156 40.77 -21.08 -41.74
N SER A 157 39.92 -22.05 -42.09
CA SER A 157 38.59 -21.80 -42.65
C SER A 157 37.49 -22.10 -41.62
N LYS A 158 36.42 -21.28 -41.62
CA LYS A 158 35.25 -21.49 -40.76
C LYS A 158 34.01 -21.57 -41.63
N CYS A 159 33.14 -22.51 -41.31
CA CYS A 159 31.86 -22.73 -41.99
C CYS A 159 30.72 -22.18 -41.13
N ILE A 160 29.60 -21.83 -41.76
CA ILE A 160 28.37 -21.50 -41.04
C ILE A 160 27.46 -22.71 -41.12
N ARG A 161 27.05 -23.20 -39.96
CA ARG A 161 26.03 -24.22 -39.84
C ARG A 161 24.68 -23.55 -39.58
N VAL A 162 23.66 -24.01 -40.28
CA VAL A 162 22.29 -23.54 -40.22
C VAL A 162 21.42 -24.69 -39.72
N ARG A 163 20.66 -24.45 -38.66
CA ARG A 163 19.81 -25.47 -38.02
C ARG A 163 18.45 -24.89 -37.66
N VAL A 164 17.44 -25.75 -37.60
CA VAL A 164 16.10 -25.35 -37.14
C VAL A 164 16.16 -24.97 -35.65
N ASN A 165 15.44 -23.92 -35.27
CA ASN A 165 15.35 -23.42 -33.90
C ASN A 165 14.54 -24.39 -33.01
N SER A 166 15.11 -25.53 -32.64
CA SER A 166 14.49 -26.50 -31.72
C SER A 166 14.65 -26.06 -30.25
N ALA A 167 14.22 -24.84 -29.93
CA ALA A 167 14.34 -24.29 -28.58
C ALA A 167 13.20 -24.71 -27.63
N ASP A 168 12.22 -25.53 -28.06
CA ASP A 168 10.99 -25.71 -27.27
C ASP A 168 10.60 -27.17 -26.94
N ARG A 169 11.47 -28.17 -27.15
CA ARG A 169 11.11 -29.55 -26.78
C ARG A 169 11.93 -30.23 -25.68
N ASN A 170 13.13 -29.76 -25.28
CA ASN A 170 13.90 -30.51 -24.27
C ASN A 170 14.79 -29.73 -23.26
N SER A 171 14.52 -28.44 -23.00
CA SER A 171 15.32 -27.66 -22.03
C SER A 171 14.58 -27.38 -20.70
N ARG A 172 14.04 -28.42 -20.05
CA ARG A 172 13.65 -28.35 -18.63
C ARG A 172 14.86 -28.69 -17.76
N GLY A 173 15.71 -27.71 -17.51
CA GLY A 173 16.78 -27.84 -16.52
C GLY A 173 17.93 -26.89 -16.79
N LYS A 174 18.28 -26.06 -15.80
CA LYS A 174 19.40 -25.10 -15.79
C LYS A 174 19.22 -23.83 -16.63
N ARG A 175 18.27 -22.97 -16.24
CA ARG A 175 18.48 -21.52 -16.37
C ARG A 175 19.52 -21.09 -15.33
N SER A 176 20.78 -21.02 -15.76
CA SER A 176 21.80 -20.23 -15.10
C SER A 176 21.26 -18.79 -14.97
N LYS A 177 20.90 -18.39 -13.74
CA LYS A 177 20.63 -17.00 -13.41
C LYS A 177 21.95 -16.25 -13.58
N LYS A 178 22.20 -15.73 -14.79
CA LYS A 178 23.17 -14.67 -14.99
C LYS A 178 22.71 -13.52 -14.10
N ARG A 179 23.39 -13.38 -12.97
CA ARG A 179 23.18 -12.36 -11.94
C ARG A 179 23.56 -11.02 -12.59
N LYS A 180 22.65 -10.47 -13.39
CA LYS A 180 22.78 -9.11 -13.95
C LYS A 180 22.99 -8.19 -12.75
N GLU A 181 24.06 -7.41 -12.79
CA GLU A 181 24.53 -6.56 -11.72
C GLU A 181 23.34 -5.85 -11.04
N ARG A 182 23.19 -6.09 -9.74
CA ARG A 182 22.33 -5.31 -8.85
C ARG A 182 23.02 -3.97 -8.58
N GLY A 183 23.31 -3.23 -9.64
CA GLY A 183 23.67 -1.82 -9.54
C GLY A 183 22.42 -1.00 -9.23
N ASP A 184 22.66 0.22 -8.77
CA ASP A 184 21.78 1.20 -8.13
C ASP A 184 20.63 1.73 -9.02
N LYS A 185 19.94 0.86 -9.76
CA LYS A 185 18.81 1.25 -10.60
C LYS A 185 17.55 1.36 -9.72
N PRO A 186 16.85 2.51 -9.75
CA PRO A 186 15.68 2.74 -8.90
C PRO A 186 14.56 1.71 -9.16
N PHE A 187 14.40 1.27 -10.41
CA PHE A 187 13.34 0.34 -10.81
C PHE A 187 13.86 -0.96 -11.45
N ASP A 188 13.08 -2.03 -11.31
CA ASP A 188 13.36 -3.33 -11.93
C ASP A 188 13.08 -3.29 -13.43
N SER A 189 14.12 -3.50 -14.26
CA SER A 189 14.03 -3.45 -15.72
C SER A 189 13.62 -4.79 -16.36
N ARG A 190 13.19 -5.78 -15.58
CA ARG A 190 12.72 -7.07 -16.12
C ARG A 190 11.42 -6.86 -16.90
N GLY A 191 11.46 -7.14 -18.21
CA GLY A 191 10.34 -6.91 -19.13
C GLY A 191 10.37 -5.57 -19.85
N SER A 192 11.37 -4.72 -19.63
CA SER A 192 11.48 -3.39 -20.24
C SER A 192 12.19 -3.34 -21.60
N GLU A 193 12.61 -4.50 -22.15
CA GLU A 193 13.53 -4.55 -23.30
C GLU A 193 12.92 -4.01 -24.60
N HIS A 194 11.59 -3.83 -24.68
CA HIS A 194 10.88 -3.30 -25.84
C HIS A 194 9.80 -2.26 -25.47
N TRP A 195 10.01 -1.45 -24.44
CA TRP A 195 9.04 -0.42 -24.05
C TRP A 195 9.08 0.78 -25.01
N PRO A 196 7.99 1.12 -25.72
CA PRO A 196 8.00 2.24 -26.67
C PRO A 196 8.25 3.58 -25.98
N GLU A 197 9.06 4.44 -26.58
CA GLU A 197 9.42 5.75 -25.99
C GLU A 197 8.23 6.72 -25.90
N HIS A 198 7.24 6.56 -26.79
CA HIS A 198 6.02 7.38 -26.78
C HIS A 198 5.02 6.97 -25.70
N VAL A 199 5.16 5.77 -25.12
CA VAL A 199 4.27 5.27 -24.06
C VAL A 199 4.85 5.67 -22.70
N GLY A 200 4.00 6.24 -21.84
CA GLY A 200 4.36 6.59 -20.46
C GLY A 200 5.11 5.44 -19.75
N LYS A 201 6.14 5.78 -18.96
CA LYS A 201 7.01 4.77 -18.32
C LYS A 201 6.29 3.93 -17.27
N PHE A 202 5.11 4.37 -16.81
CA PHE A 202 4.35 3.73 -15.75
C PHE A 202 2.94 3.43 -16.22
N VAL A 203 2.40 2.31 -15.76
CA VAL A 203 0.97 2.03 -15.83
C VAL A 203 0.35 2.39 -14.50
N LYS A 204 -0.56 3.37 -14.51
CA LYS A 204 -1.48 3.67 -13.43
C LYS A 204 -2.66 2.69 -13.50
N PHE A 205 -3.08 2.17 -12.36
CA PHE A 205 -4.27 1.34 -12.22
C PHE A 205 -4.91 1.58 -10.85
N HIS A 206 -6.18 1.22 -10.73
CA HIS A 206 -6.92 1.27 -9.49
C HIS A 206 -6.78 -0.09 -8.80
N LEU A 207 -6.29 -0.09 -7.57
CA LEU A 207 -6.17 -1.25 -6.71
C LEU A 207 -7.35 -1.30 -5.77
N TYR A 208 -8.23 -2.29 -5.96
CA TYR A 208 -9.27 -2.66 -5.02
C TYR A 208 -8.79 -3.83 -4.16
N LYS A 209 -8.93 -3.71 -2.84
CA LYS A 209 -8.54 -4.75 -1.89
C LYS A 209 -9.59 -4.90 -0.77
N GLU A 210 -9.78 -6.14 -0.34
CA GLU A 210 -10.68 -6.50 0.75
C GLU A 210 -9.89 -7.19 1.86
N ASN A 211 -9.99 -6.67 3.07
CA ASN A 211 -9.36 -7.23 4.28
C ASN A 211 -7.84 -7.47 4.14
N LYS A 212 -7.14 -6.62 3.39
CA LYS A 212 -5.70 -6.76 3.06
C LYS A 212 -4.95 -5.47 3.22
N ASP A 213 -3.68 -5.58 3.60
CA ASP A 213 -2.76 -4.44 3.63
C ASP A 213 -2.30 -4.06 2.21
N THR A 214 -2.02 -2.77 1.97
CA THR A 214 -1.55 -2.29 0.66
C THR A 214 -0.22 -2.95 0.25
N GLN A 215 0.75 -3.06 1.17
CA GLN A 215 2.05 -3.67 0.88
C GLN A 215 1.93 -5.18 0.67
N GLU A 216 1.03 -5.84 1.41
CA GLU A 216 0.73 -7.25 1.20
C GLU A 216 0.15 -7.50 -0.20
N ALA A 217 -0.81 -6.67 -0.63
CA ALA A 217 -1.42 -6.76 -1.95
C ALA A 217 -0.40 -6.52 -3.07
N LEU A 218 0.39 -5.45 -2.98
CA LEU A 218 1.45 -5.14 -3.96
C LEU A 218 2.56 -6.18 -3.96
N GLY A 219 2.90 -6.75 -2.80
CA GLY A 219 3.86 -7.85 -2.69
C GLY A 219 3.39 -9.12 -3.40
N LEU A 220 2.10 -9.44 -3.33
CA LEU A 220 1.51 -10.57 -4.06
C LEU A 220 1.50 -10.32 -5.57
N ILE A 221 1.02 -9.15 -6.01
CA ILE A 221 1.02 -8.74 -7.42
C ILE A 221 2.45 -8.76 -7.97
N GLY A 222 3.40 -8.18 -7.23
CA GLY A 222 4.82 -8.16 -7.58
C GLY A 222 5.41 -9.55 -7.75
N LYS A 223 5.13 -10.49 -6.83
CA LYS A 223 5.56 -11.89 -6.95
C LYS A 223 5.02 -12.56 -8.22
N MET A 224 3.74 -12.31 -8.56
CA MET A 224 3.10 -12.91 -9.74
C MET A 224 3.61 -12.32 -11.06
N LEU A 225 3.91 -11.03 -11.10
CA LEU A 225 4.53 -10.35 -12.25
C LEU A 225 6.04 -10.57 -12.32
N GLY A 226 6.65 -11.07 -11.25
CA GLY A 226 8.10 -11.19 -11.12
C GLY A 226 8.82 -9.86 -10.97
N VAL A 227 8.18 -8.81 -10.44
CA VAL A 227 8.77 -7.49 -10.16
C VAL A 227 8.98 -7.27 -8.66
N GLN A 228 9.87 -6.35 -8.30
CA GLN A 228 10.10 -5.99 -6.90
C GLN A 228 9.05 -4.99 -6.40
N PRO A 229 8.73 -4.96 -5.08
CA PRO A 229 7.80 -3.99 -4.51
C PRO A 229 8.16 -2.53 -4.80
N LYS A 230 9.45 -2.20 -4.88
CA LYS A 230 9.94 -0.85 -5.24
C LYS A 230 9.53 -0.38 -6.64
N SER A 231 9.07 -1.29 -7.50
CA SER A 231 8.56 -0.94 -8.83
C SER A 231 7.14 -0.37 -8.79
N PHE A 232 6.46 -0.42 -7.64
CA PHE A 232 5.15 0.16 -7.43
C PHE A 232 5.27 1.51 -6.71
N GLY A 233 4.46 2.48 -7.13
CA GLY A 233 4.25 3.75 -6.44
C GLY A 233 2.79 3.92 -6.03
N PHE A 234 2.54 4.47 -4.84
CA PHE A 234 1.20 4.72 -4.30
C PHE A 234 1.22 5.97 -3.40
N SER A 235 0.08 6.66 -3.24
CA SER A 235 0.04 7.93 -2.49
C SER A 235 -0.05 7.76 -0.97
N GLY A 236 -0.55 6.61 -0.51
CA GLY A 236 -0.58 6.26 0.91
C GLY A 236 -1.20 4.88 1.14
N THR A 237 -0.89 4.29 2.28
CA THR A 237 -1.48 3.03 2.71
C THR A 237 -2.94 3.22 3.12
N LYS A 238 -3.74 2.15 3.03
CA LYS A 238 -5.16 2.14 3.42
C LYS A 238 -5.40 1.03 4.44
N ASP A 239 -6.42 1.20 5.28
CA ASP A 239 -6.79 0.23 6.33
C ASP A 239 -6.77 -1.22 5.84
N LYS A 240 -6.25 -2.14 6.67
CA LYS A 240 -6.32 -3.57 6.37
C LYS A 240 -7.75 -4.08 6.46
N ARG A 241 -8.42 -3.87 7.60
CA ARG A 241 -9.80 -4.31 7.86
C ARG A 241 -10.80 -3.30 7.25
N SER A 242 -10.87 -3.31 5.94
CA SER A 242 -11.77 -2.48 5.12
C SER A 242 -11.93 -3.09 3.72
N VAL A 243 -12.86 -2.54 2.96
CA VAL A 243 -12.81 -2.55 1.49
C VAL A 243 -12.20 -1.23 1.06
N SER A 244 -11.17 -1.25 0.22
CA SER A 244 -10.53 0.01 -0.19
C SER A 244 -10.10 0.04 -1.64
N THR A 245 -10.24 1.20 -2.26
CA THR A 245 -9.80 1.49 -3.62
C THR A 245 -8.80 2.65 -3.61
N GLN A 246 -7.63 2.45 -4.23
CA GLN A 246 -6.57 3.47 -4.31
C GLN A 246 -5.84 3.43 -5.66
N ARG A 247 -5.19 4.53 -6.05
CA ARG A 247 -4.34 4.57 -7.24
C ARG A 247 -2.98 3.94 -6.94
N VAL A 248 -2.49 3.20 -7.92
CA VAL A 248 -1.16 2.60 -7.91
C VAL A 248 -0.53 2.78 -9.29
N THR A 249 0.77 2.99 -9.32
CA THR A 249 1.58 2.98 -10.54
C THR A 249 2.56 1.83 -10.52
N VAL A 250 2.87 1.24 -11.67
CA VAL A 250 3.92 0.23 -11.80
C VAL A 250 4.83 0.55 -12.99
N PHE A 251 6.14 0.44 -12.77
CA PHE A 251 7.13 0.76 -13.79
C PHE A 251 7.17 -0.30 -14.91
N LYS A 252 6.96 0.14 -16.16
CA LYS A 252 7.11 -0.62 -17.41
C LYS A 252 6.49 -2.02 -17.39
N GLN A 253 5.23 -2.13 -16.97
CA GLN A 253 4.43 -3.36 -17.08
C GLN A 253 3.24 -3.17 -18.00
N GLN A 254 2.77 -4.24 -18.64
CA GLN A 254 1.61 -4.18 -19.52
C GLN A 254 0.30 -4.30 -18.73
N ALA A 255 -0.70 -3.51 -19.10
CA ALA A 255 -2.03 -3.56 -18.49
C ALA A 255 -2.72 -4.93 -18.68
N SER A 256 -2.53 -5.60 -19.83
CA SER A 256 -3.04 -6.95 -20.09
C SER A 256 -2.55 -7.97 -19.07
N LYS A 257 -1.27 -7.89 -18.68
CA LYS A 257 -0.69 -8.77 -17.65
C LYS A 257 -1.30 -8.52 -16.29
N LEU A 258 -1.54 -7.25 -15.93
CA LEU A 258 -2.21 -6.89 -14.68
C LEU A 258 -3.66 -7.40 -14.65
N ALA A 259 -4.43 -7.13 -15.71
CA ALA A 259 -5.81 -7.56 -15.84
C ALA A 259 -5.96 -9.09 -15.77
N ALA A 260 -5.04 -9.84 -16.39
CA ALA A 260 -5.02 -11.29 -16.33
C ALA A 260 -4.87 -11.85 -14.90
N LEU A 261 -4.27 -11.09 -13.97
CA LEU A 261 -4.13 -11.50 -12.57
C LEU A 261 -5.46 -11.54 -11.83
N ASN A 262 -6.48 -10.79 -12.26
CA ASN A 262 -7.78 -10.70 -11.58
C ASN A 262 -8.44 -12.07 -11.36
N LYS A 263 -8.18 -13.04 -12.25
CA LYS A 263 -8.68 -14.43 -12.15
C LYS A 263 -8.04 -15.25 -11.01
N ARG A 264 -6.85 -14.85 -10.58
CA ARG A 264 -6.03 -15.57 -9.58
C ARG A 264 -5.91 -14.82 -8.25
N LEU A 265 -6.27 -13.54 -8.24
CA LEU A 265 -6.21 -12.67 -7.07
C LEU A 265 -7.51 -12.80 -6.26
N PHE A 266 -7.39 -13.35 -5.04
CA PHE A 266 -8.50 -13.42 -4.07
C PHE A 266 -8.50 -12.18 -3.19
N GLY A 267 -9.67 -11.53 -3.03
CA GLY A 267 -9.83 -10.28 -2.27
C GLY A 267 -9.00 -9.10 -2.80
N ILE A 268 -8.53 -9.18 -4.05
CA ILE A 268 -7.82 -8.11 -4.75
C ILE A 268 -8.33 -8.06 -6.18
N LYS A 269 -8.57 -6.86 -6.69
CA LYS A 269 -8.88 -6.59 -8.11
C LYS A 269 -8.09 -5.36 -8.56
N VAL A 270 -7.67 -5.39 -9.82
CA VAL A 270 -6.98 -4.28 -10.49
C VAL A 270 -7.71 -3.90 -11.76
N GLY A 271 -7.83 -2.62 -12.04
CA GLY A 271 -8.60 -2.10 -13.17
C GLY A 271 -8.27 -0.66 -13.49
N ASP A 272 -9.09 -0.04 -14.35
CA ASP A 272 -8.99 1.38 -14.72
C ASP A 272 -7.56 1.78 -15.10
N PHE A 273 -7.00 1.03 -16.07
CA PHE A 273 -5.62 1.17 -16.51
C PHE A 273 -5.41 2.46 -17.31
N CYS A 274 -4.30 3.15 -17.06
CA CYS A 274 -3.90 4.36 -17.77
C CYS A 274 -2.37 4.48 -17.84
N ASN A 275 -1.80 4.75 -19.02
CA ASN A 275 -0.36 4.99 -19.16
C ASN A 275 -0.01 6.41 -18.69
N VAL A 276 0.98 6.53 -17.80
CA VAL A 276 1.42 7.82 -17.23
C VAL A 276 2.95 7.97 -17.30
N LYS A 277 3.43 9.20 -17.40
CA LYS A 277 4.87 9.50 -17.55
C LYS A 277 5.64 9.33 -16.24
N GLU A 278 5.00 9.66 -15.12
CA GLU A 278 5.60 9.68 -13.79
C GLU A 278 4.91 8.67 -12.86
N GLY A 279 5.68 8.13 -11.93
CA GLY A 279 5.17 7.26 -10.88
C GLY A 279 4.51 8.07 -9.77
N LEU A 280 3.55 7.45 -9.10
CA LEU A 280 2.86 8.03 -7.95
C LEU A 280 3.78 8.00 -6.73
N LEU A 281 3.87 9.12 -6.03
CA LEU A 281 4.66 9.28 -4.81
C LEU A 281 3.76 9.42 -3.58
N LEU A 282 4.34 9.14 -2.42
CA LEU A 282 3.67 9.30 -1.14
C LEU A 282 3.23 10.75 -0.91
N GLY A 283 2.04 10.93 -0.33
CA GLY A 283 1.44 12.24 -0.10
C GLY A 283 0.73 12.86 -1.31
N GLN A 284 0.80 12.25 -2.51
CA GLN A 284 0.08 12.72 -3.70
C GLN A 284 -1.41 12.32 -3.70
N LEU A 285 -2.13 12.69 -2.63
CA LEU A 285 -3.59 12.56 -2.51
C LEU A 285 -4.15 13.76 -1.75
N MET A 286 -5.38 14.16 -2.05
CA MET A 286 -6.08 15.16 -1.22
C MET A 286 -6.58 14.54 0.08
N GLY A 287 -7.02 13.29 0.05
CA GLY A 287 -7.66 12.66 1.18
C GLY A 287 -8.32 11.32 0.86
N ASN A 288 -9.28 10.92 1.69
CA ASN A 288 -10.02 9.67 1.53
C ASN A 288 -11.51 9.92 1.76
N ARG A 289 -12.35 9.41 0.86
CA ARG A 289 -13.80 9.28 1.04
C ARG A 289 -14.06 7.98 1.78
N PHE A 290 -14.68 8.08 2.93
CA PHE A 290 -15.11 6.96 3.74
C PHE A 290 -16.60 6.73 3.53
N THR A 291 -17.00 5.46 3.43
CA THR A 291 -18.40 5.04 3.63
C THR A 291 -18.39 4.06 4.80
N ILE A 292 -19.03 4.46 5.90
CA ILE A 292 -18.96 3.78 7.19
C ILE A 292 -20.38 3.43 7.61
N THR A 293 -20.61 2.17 7.94
CA THR A 293 -21.86 1.69 8.52
C THR A 293 -21.62 1.28 9.97
N LEU A 294 -22.26 1.98 10.89
CA LEU A 294 -22.33 1.61 12.30
C LEU A 294 -23.55 0.72 12.50
N ARG A 295 -23.33 -0.50 12.96
CA ARG A 295 -24.39 -1.51 13.17
C ARG A 295 -24.84 -1.55 14.63
N GLY A 296 -26.02 -2.11 14.88
CA GLY A 296 -26.58 -2.26 16.23
C GLY A 296 -26.65 -0.92 16.97
N VAL A 297 -27.14 0.12 16.31
CA VAL A 297 -27.20 1.46 16.88
C VAL A 297 -28.25 1.50 17.97
N VAL A 298 -27.85 1.87 19.19
CA VAL A 298 -28.73 1.99 20.35
C VAL A 298 -28.55 3.37 20.97
N ALA A 299 -29.63 4.14 21.03
CA ALA A 299 -29.71 5.47 21.62
C ALA A 299 -31.04 5.62 22.37
N ASP A 300 -31.11 6.56 23.32
CA ASP A 300 -32.34 6.86 24.06
C ASP A 300 -33.47 7.39 23.14
N SER A 301 -33.09 8.05 22.04
CA SER A 301 -34.00 8.54 21.02
C SER A 301 -33.31 8.59 19.66
N GLU A 302 -34.05 8.28 18.60
CA GLU A 302 -33.57 8.42 17.22
C GLU A 302 -33.16 9.87 16.91
N GLU A 303 -33.77 10.86 17.56
CA GLU A 303 -33.39 12.27 17.41
C GLU A 303 -31.96 12.57 17.84
N ILE A 304 -31.43 11.85 18.83
CA ILE A 304 -30.04 12.01 19.29
C ILE A 304 -29.10 11.63 18.16
N ILE A 305 -29.38 10.52 17.48
CA ILE A 305 -28.56 10.05 16.36
C ILE A 305 -28.55 11.08 15.23
N LYS A 306 -29.73 11.62 14.88
CA LYS A 306 -29.87 12.66 13.85
C LYS A 306 -29.12 13.94 14.21
N LYS A 307 -29.34 14.48 15.41
CA LYS A 307 -28.68 15.69 15.89
C LYS A 307 -27.16 15.52 16.00
N SER A 308 -26.69 14.36 16.43
CA SER A 308 -25.25 14.06 16.49
C SER A 308 -24.63 13.97 15.10
N ALA A 309 -25.28 13.32 14.14
CA ALA A 309 -24.83 13.29 12.74
C ALA A 309 -24.78 14.69 12.12
N GLU A 310 -25.83 15.49 12.31
CA GLU A 310 -25.88 16.90 11.86
C GLU A 310 -24.78 17.76 12.49
N SER A 311 -24.53 17.61 13.80
CA SER A 311 -23.46 18.32 14.52
C SER A 311 -22.07 17.92 14.00
N LEU A 312 -21.81 16.63 13.72
CA LEU A 312 -20.55 16.22 13.11
C LEU A 312 -20.32 16.87 11.74
N GLY A 313 -21.36 16.94 10.90
CA GLY A 313 -21.28 17.59 9.59
C GLY A 313 -21.02 19.11 9.71
N LYS A 314 -21.70 19.78 10.64
CA LYS A 314 -21.65 21.24 10.80
C LYS A 314 -20.42 21.72 11.57
N ASP A 315 -20.14 21.09 12.70
CA ASP A 315 -19.15 21.54 13.69
C ASP A 315 -17.82 20.80 13.53
N GLY A 316 -17.86 19.55 13.03
CA GLY A 316 -16.68 18.72 12.80
C GLY A 316 -16.26 17.92 14.03
N PHE A 317 -14.97 17.62 14.11
CA PHE A 317 -14.35 16.87 15.20
C PHE A 317 -12.93 17.37 15.49
N ILE A 318 -12.39 17.04 16.65
CA ILE A 318 -11.00 17.34 17.01
C ILE A 318 -10.08 16.34 16.29
N ASN A 319 -9.10 16.86 15.55
CA ASN A 319 -8.27 16.09 14.63
C ASN A 319 -7.13 15.33 15.31
N TYR A 320 -7.43 14.57 16.37
CA TYR A 320 -6.48 13.76 17.11
C TYR A 320 -5.76 12.73 16.22
N PHE A 321 -4.55 12.35 16.63
CA PHE A 321 -3.95 11.10 16.20
C PHE A 321 -4.65 9.97 16.94
N GLY A 322 -5.32 9.08 16.20
CA GLY A 322 -6.05 7.95 16.81
C GLY A 322 -5.12 6.87 17.37
N LEU A 323 -5.67 5.93 18.15
CA LEU A 323 -4.94 4.83 18.79
C LEU A 323 -4.07 4.00 17.84
N GLN A 324 -4.45 3.88 16.56
CA GLN A 324 -3.63 3.21 15.54
C GLN A 324 -2.21 3.80 15.43
N ARG A 325 -2.03 5.10 15.68
CA ARG A 325 -0.72 5.78 15.65
C ARG A 325 0.21 5.32 16.78
N PHE A 326 -0.37 4.90 17.90
CA PHE A 326 0.35 4.49 19.10
C PHE A 326 0.59 2.97 19.18
N GLY A 327 0.14 2.23 18.16
CA GLY A 327 0.20 0.78 18.10
C GLY A 327 -0.95 0.10 18.85
N SER A 328 -1.14 -1.19 18.59
CA SER A 328 -2.17 -2.02 19.26
C SER A 328 -1.58 -3.02 20.26
N GLY A 329 -0.27 -3.02 20.45
CA GLY A 329 0.42 -3.87 21.43
C GLY A 329 0.41 -3.25 22.83
N SER A 330 0.88 -4.00 23.82
CA SER A 330 1.00 -3.51 25.20
C SER A 330 2.08 -2.45 25.39
N VAL A 331 3.11 -2.43 24.52
CA VAL A 331 4.13 -1.37 24.51
C VAL A 331 3.72 -0.29 23.51
N PRO A 332 3.39 0.92 23.98
CA PRO A 332 3.03 2.02 23.10
C PRO A 332 4.24 2.50 22.28
N THR A 333 4.02 2.82 21.01
CA THR A 333 5.11 3.26 20.10
C THR A 333 5.76 4.57 20.56
N HIS A 334 5.01 5.45 21.23
CA HIS A 334 5.51 6.74 21.71
C HIS A 334 6.49 6.60 22.88
N HIS A 335 6.37 5.54 23.69
CA HIS A 335 7.35 5.24 24.74
C HIS A 335 8.69 4.82 24.14
N VAL A 336 8.67 4.01 23.07
CA VAL A 336 9.89 3.68 22.30
C VAL A 336 10.47 4.97 21.69
N GLY A 337 9.62 5.84 21.13
CA GLY A 337 10.03 7.15 20.63
C GLY A 337 10.73 8.01 21.69
N ALA A 338 10.17 8.07 22.90
CA ALA A 338 10.77 8.80 24.01
C ALA A 338 12.13 8.23 24.43
N ALA A 339 12.27 6.91 24.52
CA ALA A 339 13.55 6.26 24.82
C ALA A 339 14.61 6.56 23.74
N LEU A 340 14.21 6.57 22.45
CA LEU A 340 15.09 6.94 21.35
C LEU A 340 15.56 8.40 21.46
N LEU A 341 14.66 9.34 21.74
CA LEU A 341 14.97 10.77 21.90
C LEU A 341 15.90 11.05 23.09
N LYS A 342 15.83 10.23 24.14
CA LYS A 342 16.73 10.30 25.30
C LYS A 342 18.10 9.64 25.08
N GLY A 343 18.27 8.89 23.99
CA GLY A 343 19.47 8.08 23.76
C GLY A 343 19.57 6.82 24.62
N GLU A 344 18.45 6.38 25.21
CA GLU A 344 18.34 5.14 25.98
C GLU A 344 18.22 3.93 25.03
N TRP A 345 19.28 3.67 24.25
CA TRP A 345 19.26 2.70 23.15
C TRP A 345 18.91 1.27 23.59
N LYS A 346 19.43 0.87 24.76
CA LYS A 346 19.18 -0.45 25.31
C LYS A 346 17.72 -0.59 25.72
N ASP A 347 17.17 0.39 26.43
CA ASP A 347 15.78 0.36 26.87
C ASP A 347 14.82 0.36 25.68
N ALA A 348 15.14 1.10 24.61
CA ALA A 348 14.37 1.07 23.37
C ALA A 348 14.36 -0.33 22.72
N ILE A 349 15.51 -1.04 22.71
CA ILE A 349 15.58 -2.42 22.21
C ILE A 349 14.82 -3.37 23.11
N ASP A 350 14.96 -3.24 24.42
CA ASP A 350 14.30 -4.08 25.41
C ASP A 350 12.77 -3.90 25.31
N MET A 351 12.27 -2.67 25.12
CA MET A 351 10.85 -2.41 24.84
C MET A 351 10.35 -3.10 23.56
N ILE A 352 11.19 -3.23 22.54
CA ILE A 352 10.83 -3.88 21.26
C ILE A 352 10.88 -5.41 21.38
N LEU A 353 11.88 -5.97 22.09
CA LEU A 353 12.16 -7.42 22.12
C LEU A 353 11.54 -8.15 23.32
N ASN A 354 11.17 -7.47 24.40
CA ASN A 354 10.67 -8.14 25.59
C ASN A 354 9.28 -8.79 25.38
N PRO A 355 9.00 -9.90 26.09
CA PRO A 355 7.69 -10.56 26.15
C PRO A 355 6.56 -9.60 26.54
N ARG A 356 5.34 -9.88 26.07
CA ARG A 356 4.16 -9.03 26.24
C ARG A 356 2.91 -9.88 26.41
N GLU A 357 2.09 -9.56 27.42
CA GLU A 357 0.91 -10.36 27.81
C GLU A 357 -0.21 -10.39 26.75
N SER A 358 -0.33 -9.37 25.90
CA SER A 358 -1.43 -9.24 24.91
C SER A 358 -1.07 -9.66 23.48
N GLU A 359 0.08 -10.31 23.28
CA GLU A 359 0.54 -10.76 21.97
C GLU A 359 0.18 -12.22 21.67
N ARG A 360 0.36 -12.65 20.41
CA ARG A 360 0.16 -14.05 20.04
C ARG A 360 1.19 -14.93 20.74
N ASN A 361 0.75 -16.10 21.21
CA ASN A 361 1.59 -17.06 21.94
C ASN A 361 2.91 -17.39 21.20
N ASP A 362 2.85 -17.59 19.89
CA ASP A 362 4.03 -17.89 19.05
C ASP A 362 5.10 -16.77 19.07
N VAL A 363 4.67 -15.51 19.13
CA VAL A 363 5.57 -14.37 19.26
C VAL A 363 6.10 -14.26 20.69
N ASN A 364 5.23 -14.44 21.68
CA ASN A 364 5.59 -14.31 23.09
C ASN A 364 6.60 -15.37 23.52
N GLU A 365 6.40 -16.64 23.13
CA GLU A 365 7.34 -17.74 23.37
C GLU A 365 8.73 -17.44 22.79
N ALA A 366 8.79 -16.92 21.56
CA ALA A 366 10.07 -16.58 20.92
C ALA A 366 10.80 -15.44 21.67
N ARG A 367 10.06 -14.48 22.23
CA ARG A 367 10.62 -13.38 23.02
C ARG A 367 11.04 -13.83 24.41
N GLU A 368 10.30 -14.73 25.05
CA GLU A 368 10.65 -15.35 26.33
C GLU A 368 11.93 -16.16 26.19
N TYR A 369 12.01 -16.99 25.15
CA TYR A 369 13.23 -17.73 24.80
C TYR A 369 14.44 -16.81 24.64
N TYR A 370 14.29 -15.68 23.94
CA TYR A 370 15.37 -14.70 23.81
C TYR A 370 15.80 -14.10 25.15
N LYS A 371 14.83 -13.72 25.99
CA LYS A 371 15.07 -13.09 27.29
C LYS A 371 15.78 -14.03 28.26
N GLU A 372 15.48 -15.33 28.22
CA GLU A 372 16.10 -16.33 29.09
C GLU A 372 17.45 -16.82 28.57
N SER A 373 17.55 -17.12 27.27
CA SER A 373 18.74 -17.77 26.69
C SER A 373 19.78 -16.80 26.14
N GLY A 374 19.37 -15.61 25.70
CA GLY A 374 20.20 -14.72 24.90
C GLY A 374 20.59 -15.27 23.52
N ASP A 375 20.06 -16.42 23.10
CA ASP A 375 20.41 -17.08 21.84
C ASP A 375 19.72 -16.41 20.64
N ILE A 376 20.49 -15.58 19.92
CA ILE A 376 20.03 -14.86 18.74
C ILE A 376 19.64 -15.82 17.60
N ASP A 377 20.41 -16.89 17.37
CA ASP A 377 20.21 -17.78 16.24
C ASP A 377 18.97 -18.66 16.42
N GLY A 378 18.74 -19.18 17.63
CA GLY A 378 17.50 -19.86 17.99
C GLY A 378 16.29 -18.94 17.90
N THR A 379 16.40 -17.72 18.42
CA THR A 379 15.31 -16.73 18.39
C THR A 379 14.93 -16.37 16.94
N LEU A 380 15.90 -16.13 16.05
CA LEU A 380 15.63 -15.78 14.65
C LEU A 380 14.95 -16.91 13.85
N ARG A 381 15.09 -18.17 14.29
CA ARG A 381 14.38 -19.33 13.71
C ARG A 381 12.92 -19.38 14.15
N GLN A 382 12.64 -19.00 15.39
CA GLN A 382 11.28 -19.01 15.97
C GLN A 382 10.48 -17.75 15.59
N LEU A 383 11.12 -16.58 15.50
CA LEU A 383 10.44 -15.31 15.22
C LEU A 383 9.78 -15.28 13.82
N PRO A 384 8.47 -14.97 13.75
CA PRO A 384 7.76 -14.83 12.48
C PRO A 384 8.39 -13.80 11.54
N ARG A 385 8.33 -14.06 10.23
CA ARG A 385 8.96 -13.21 9.20
C ARG A 385 8.40 -11.80 9.11
N TYR A 386 7.18 -11.56 9.57
CA TYR A 386 6.54 -10.25 9.53
C TYR A 386 7.04 -9.28 10.63
N LEU A 387 7.75 -9.79 11.65
CA LEU A 387 8.38 -8.98 12.70
C LEU A 387 9.71 -8.38 12.21
N VAL A 388 9.60 -7.38 11.34
CA VAL A 388 10.75 -6.80 10.62
C VAL A 388 11.72 -6.10 11.58
N ALA A 389 11.23 -5.36 12.56
CA ALA A 389 12.06 -4.58 13.49
C ALA A 389 12.88 -5.50 14.41
N GLU A 390 12.22 -6.46 15.05
CA GLU A 390 12.83 -7.43 15.97
C GLU A 390 13.92 -8.23 15.27
N ARG A 391 13.61 -8.74 14.07
CA ARG A 391 14.57 -9.51 13.27
C ARG A 391 15.76 -8.67 12.83
N ALA A 392 15.55 -7.40 12.46
CA ALA A 392 16.63 -6.50 12.08
C ALA A 392 17.57 -6.22 13.26
N ILE A 393 17.02 -5.92 14.44
CA ILE A 393 17.79 -5.72 15.68
C ILE A 393 18.64 -6.94 15.96
N LEU A 394 18.04 -8.13 16.01
CA LEU A 394 18.73 -9.39 16.30
C LEU A 394 19.83 -9.71 15.28
N GLN A 395 19.57 -9.50 13.99
CA GLN A 395 20.58 -9.69 12.94
C GLN A 395 21.77 -8.75 13.09
N CYS A 396 21.54 -7.51 13.53
CA CYS A 396 22.62 -6.56 13.81
C CYS A 396 23.38 -6.91 15.09
N LEU A 397 22.69 -7.27 16.17
CA LEU A 397 23.31 -7.69 17.43
C LEU A 397 24.16 -8.95 17.25
N LYS A 398 23.79 -9.86 16.33
CA LYS A 398 24.61 -11.01 15.94
C LYS A 398 25.97 -10.59 15.37
N LYS A 399 26.01 -9.51 14.57
CA LYS A 399 27.24 -9.02 13.93
C LYS A 399 28.07 -8.14 14.86
N CYS A 400 27.39 -7.30 15.64
CA CYS A 400 28.01 -6.31 16.52
C CYS A 400 27.37 -6.36 17.92
N PRO A 401 27.75 -7.33 18.78
CA PRO A 401 27.23 -7.43 20.14
C PRO A 401 27.47 -6.15 20.95
N GLY A 402 26.47 -5.72 21.72
CA GLY A 402 26.55 -4.53 22.58
C GLY A 402 26.42 -3.18 21.85
N ASN A 403 26.43 -3.14 20.51
CA ASN A 403 26.20 -1.91 19.76
C ASN A 403 24.71 -1.68 19.48
N TYR A 404 23.97 -1.25 20.51
CA TYR A 404 22.53 -1.04 20.47
C TYR A 404 22.12 0.03 19.45
N LEU A 405 22.90 1.11 19.31
CA LEU A 405 22.61 2.16 18.32
C LEU A 405 22.65 1.61 16.89
N GLN A 406 23.66 0.81 16.54
CA GLN A 406 23.72 0.18 15.22
C GLN A 406 22.61 -0.87 15.02
N ALA A 407 22.21 -1.57 16.08
CA ALA A 407 21.08 -2.48 16.02
C ALA A 407 19.75 -1.76 15.72
N LEU A 408 19.52 -0.62 16.38
CA LEU A 408 18.38 0.25 16.09
C LEU A 408 18.47 0.81 14.67
N LYS A 409 19.65 1.25 14.20
CA LYS A 409 19.85 1.72 12.81
C LYS A 409 19.65 0.63 11.76
N GLY A 410 19.72 -0.65 12.13
CA GLY A 410 19.42 -1.77 11.26
C GLY A 410 17.94 -1.87 10.88
N ILE A 411 17.03 -1.29 11.68
CA ILE A 411 15.60 -1.26 11.36
C ILE A 411 15.39 -0.33 10.14
N PRO A 412 14.50 -0.68 9.19
CA PRO A 412 14.17 0.22 8.07
C PRO A 412 13.80 1.63 8.54
N ARG A 413 14.35 2.67 7.90
CA ARG A 413 14.18 4.09 8.29
C ARG A 413 12.73 4.47 8.58
N THR A 414 11.80 4.10 7.71
CA THR A 414 10.36 4.34 7.87
C THR A 414 9.80 3.84 9.21
N LEU A 415 10.14 2.61 9.60
CA LEU A 415 9.69 2.03 10.87
C LEU A 415 10.37 2.69 12.07
N ARG A 416 11.61 3.15 11.93
CA ARG A 416 12.32 3.88 12.98
C ARG A 416 11.70 5.24 13.24
N MET A 417 11.41 5.99 12.17
CA MET A 417 10.79 7.31 12.25
C MET A 417 9.38 7.25 12.82
N MET A 418 8.65 6.15 12.60
CA MET A 418 7.33 5.94 13.22
C MET A 418 7.35 6.10 14.75
N TYR A 419 8.38 5.61 15.44
CA TYR A 419 8.50 5.75 16.90
C TYR A 419 8.66 7.21 17.32
N VAL A 420 9.59 7.93 16.68
CA VAL A 420 9.82 9.35 16.98
C VAL A 420 8.57 10.19 16.65
N HIS A 421 7.93 9.92 15.51
CA HIS A 421 6.73 10.65 15.10
C HIS A 421 5.54 10.34 16.02
N SER A 422 5.45 9.14 16.58
CA SER A 422 4.40 8.81 17.55
C SER A 422 4.56 9.60 18.85
N TYR A 423 5.79 9.94 19.27
CA TYR A 423 6.01 10.84 20.39
C TYR A 423 5.59 12.28 20.08
N GLN A 424 5.88 12.80 18.88
CA GLN A 424 5.33 14.09 18.43
C GLN A 424 3.79 14.09 18.44
N SER A 425 3.17 12.99 17.99
CA SER A 425 1.71 12.81 18.02
C SER A 425 1.15 12.81 19.45
N TYR A 426 1.86 12.22 20.41
CA TYR A 426 1.48 12.21 21.83
C TYR A 426 1.48 13.62 22.43
N LEU A 427 2.55 14.40 22.19
CA LEU A 427 2.62 15.79 22.64
C LEU A 427 1.49 16.63 22.01
N TRP A 428 1.27 16.46 20.70
CA TRP A 428 0.22 17.18 19.98
C TRP A 428 -1.18 16.88 20.52
N ASN A 429 -1.52 15.60 20.76
CA ASN A 429 -2.82 15.22 21.29
C ASN A 429 -3.09 15.88 22.65
N ASN A 430 -2.13 15.83 23.57
CA ASN A 430 -2.26 16.47 24.88
C ASN A 430 -2.40 17.99 24.76
N ALA A 431 -1.60 18.65 23.91
CA ALA A 431 -1.70 20.08 23.66
C ALA A 431 -3.06 20.48 23.07
N ALA A 432 -3.59 19.70 22.12
CA ALA A 432 -4.92 19.91 21.53
C ALA A 432 -6.03 19.79 22.58
N SER A 433 -5.97 18.75 23.43
CA SER A 433 -6.91 18.58 24.54
C SER A 433 -6.90 19.75 25.51
N LEU A 434 -5.71 20.19 25.92
CA LEU A 434 -5.58 21.30 26.87
C LEU A 434 -6.00 22.64 26.25
N ARG A 435 -5.74 22.86 24.96
CA ARG A 435 -6.27 24.01 24.21
C ARG A 435 -7.79 24.04 24.20
N VAL A 436 -8.43 22.88 23.99
CA VAL A 436 -9.89 22.77 24.02
C VAL A 436 -10.44 22.99 25.43
N GLN A 437 -9.82 22.41 26.46
CA GLN A 437 -10.27 22.58 27.86
C GLN A 437 -10.17 24.02 28.33
N LYS A 438 -9.10 24.74 27.95
CA LYS A 438 -8.82 26.08 28.46
C LYS A 438 -9.60 27.18 27.73
N TYR A 439 -9.71 27.05 26.41
CA TYR A 439 -10.23 28.14 25.56
C TYR A 439 -11.49 27.76 24.77
N GLY A 440 -11.94 26.50 24.86
CA GLY A 440 -13.14 26.00 24.19
C GLY A 440 -12.97 25.72 22.70
N THR A 441 -14.10 25.41 22.04
CA THR A 441 -14.18 24.95 20.65
C THR A 441 -14.91 25.91 19.72
N ASN A 442 -15.15 27.16 20.13
CA ASN A 442 -16.01 28.09 19.37
C ASN A 442 -15.31 29.37 18.94
N GLN A 443 -14.08 29.63 19.40
CA GLN A 443 -13.38 30.88 19.13
C GLN A 443 -11.87 30.67 18.95
N VAL A 444 -11.30 31.51 18.09
CA VAL A 444 -9.86 31.73 17.97
C VAL A 444 -9.43 32.66 19.11
N VAL A 445 -8.30 32.37 19.77
CA VAL A 445 -7.78 33.20 20.86
C VAL A 445 -6.45 33.83 20.50
N LEU A 446 -6.12 34.92 21.19
CA LEU A 446 -4.84 35.61 21.03
C LEU A 446 -3.68 34.64 21.26
N GLY A 447 -2.69 34.67 20.36
CA GLY A 447 -1.54 33.79 20.41
C GLY A 447 -1.74 32.39 19.80
N ASP A 448 -2.96 32.02 19.35
CA ASP A 448 -3.16 30.82 18.54
C ASP A 448 -2.34 30.89 17.24
N LEU A 449 -1.96 29.73 16.69
CA LEU A 449 -1.38 29.65 15.35
C LEU A 449 -2.46 29.37 14.32
N VAL A 450 -2.43 30.10 13.22
CA VAL A 450 -3.38 29.93 12.10
C VAL A 450 -2.64 29.73 10.78
N SER A 451 -3.22 28.90 9.90
CA SER A 451 -2.74 28.71 8.53
C SER A 451 -3.30 29.79 7.62
N THR A 452 -2.43 30.55 6.94
CA THR A 452 -2.82 31.56 5.96
C THR A 452 -3.12 30.88 4.63
N LYS A 453 -4.37 30.97 4.16
CA LYS A 453 -4.73 30.47 2.82
C LYS A 453 -4.11 31.42 1.80
N VAL A 454 -3.21 30.91 0.95
CA VAL A 454 -2.88 31.62 -0.30
C VAL A 454 -4.09 31.45 -1.21
N ASP A 455 -4.82 32.54 -1.46
CA ASP A 455 -5.88 32.56 -2.47
C ASP A 455 -5.32 32.04 -3.80
N GLY A 456 -5.97 31.02 -4.36
CA GLY A 456 -5.60 30.35 -5.61
C GLY A 456 -5.74 31.19 -6.88
N ALA A 457 -5.63 32.51 -6.78
CA ALA A 457 -5.85 33.46 -7.86
C ALA A 457 -4.70 34.48 -7.98
N LYS A 458 -3.46 33.99 -8.15
CA LYS A 458 -2.34 34.70 -8.83
C LYS A 458 -1.09 33.81 -8.87
N ARG A 459 -1.15 32.73 -9.67
CA ARG A 459 0.09 32.17 -10.26
C ARG A 459 0.45 33.03 -11.46
N VAL A 460 1.10 34.17 -11.20
CA VAL A 460 1.82 34.88 -12.27
C VAL A 460 3.10 34.11 -12.51
N VAL A 461 3.17 33.53 -13.71
CA VAL A 461 4.39 32.99 -14.31
C VAL A 461 5.47 34.07 -14.24
N GLY A 462 6.48 33.83 -13.42
CA GLY A 462 7.61 34.76 -13.21
C GLY A 462 8.89 33.96 -13.06
N SER A 463 9.50 33.67 -14.21
CA SER A 463 10.90 33.25 -14.35
C SER A 463 11.82 34.17 -13.54
N LEU A 464 12.64 33.62 -12.64
CA LEU A 464 13.88 34.25 -12.21
C LEU A 464 14.97 33.19 -12.01
N THR A 465 15.75 33.03 -13.05
CA THR A 465 17.22 32.93 -12.97
C THR A 465 17.75 33.96 -11.95
N SER A 466 18.50 33.51 -10.96
CA SER A 466 19.61 34.29 -10.39
C SER A 466 20.60 33.35 -9.74
N GLU A 467 21.80 33.41 -10.28
CA GLU A 467 23.00 32.72 -9.85
C GLU A 467 23.42 33.21 -8.47
N HIS A 468 23.66 32.29 -7.54
CA HIS A 468 24.71 32.45 -6.53
C HIS A 468 25.38 31.09 -6.34
N LYS A 469 26.60 31.00 -6.87
CA LYS A 469 27.57 29.95 -6.57
C LYS A 469 27.99 30.12 -5.12
N ASP A 470 27.75 29.11 -4.30
CA ASP A 470 28.64 28.80 -3.19
C ASP A 470 28.93 27.30 -3.19
N ASN A 471 30.22 27.00 -3.38
CA ASN A 471 30.80 25.67 -3.37
C ASN A 471 30.73 25.11 -1.95
N ASN A 472 29.95 24.07 -1.75
CA ASN A 472 30.18 23.09 -0.69
C ASN A 472 29.76 21.71 -1.22
N GLU A 473 30.68 21.07 -1.92
CA GLU A 473 30.60 19.67 -2.33
C GLU A 473 30.81 18.78 -1.08
N GLU A 474 29.76 18.57 -0.28
CA GLU A 474 29.66 17.43 0.67
C GLU A 474 28.27 17.32 1.37
N ALA A 475 27.18 17.73 0.70
CA ALA A 475 25.83 17.71 1.28
C ALA A 475 24.74 17.12 0.36
N LEU A 476 25.08 16.13 -0.47
CA LEU A 476 24.14 15.45 -1.35
C LEU A 476 24.01 13.97 -0.97
N GLU A 477 23.36 13.71 0.17
CA GLU A 477 22.79 12.38 0.45
C GLU A 477 21.75 12.48 1.60
N CYS A 478 20.57 13.05 1.30
CA CYS A 478 19.38 12.81 2.11
C CYS A 478 18.10 13.08 1.28
N ASP A 479 17.17 12.13 1.37
CA ASP A 479 15.75 12.20 1.00
C ASP A 479 15.42 12.07 -0.49
N GLN A 480 14.38 11.35 -0.92
CA GLN A 480 13.01 11.33 -0.37
C GLN A 480 12.31 9.99 -0.67
N LEU A 481 12.15 9.14 0.34
CA LEU A 481 11.18 8.02 0.33
C LEU A 481 10.73 7.76 1.79
N ASP A 482 10.08 8.75 2.40
CA ASP A 482 9.52 8.61 3.74
C ASP A 482 8.01 8.30 3.66
N ASP A 483 7.65 7.04 3.94
CA ASP A 483 6.27 6.50 4.06
C ASP A 483 5.51 7.04 5.31
N THR A 484 6.07 8.02 6.02
CA THR A 484 5.54 8.50 7.31
C THR A 484 5.78 9.97 7.61
N THR A 485 6.39 10.73 6.69
CA THR A 485 6.33 12.19 6.79
C THR A 485 4.91 12.63 6.47
N ILE A 486 4.41 13.56 7.26
CA ILE A 486 3.40 14.50 6.79
C ILE A 486 4.12 15.24 5.68
N VAL A 487 4.08 14.69 4.46
CA VAL A 487 4.62 15.36 3.29
C VAL A 487 3.67 16.51 3.04
N ASP A 488 4.20 17.71 3.24
CA ASP A 488 3.53 18.99 3.11
C ASP A 488 2.49 18.95 1.97
N LEU A 489 1.21 19.01 2.35
CA LEU A 489 0.19 19.49 1.43
C LEU A 489 0.66 20.87 0.93
N PRO A 490 0.33 21.28 -0.30
CA PRO A 490 0.75 22.56 -0.88
C PRO A 490 0.36 23.83 -0.08
N GLY A 491 -0.34 23.70 1.05
CA GLY A 491 -0.78 24.79 1.92
C GLY A 491 -0.19 24.82 3.34
N GLU A 492 0.73 23.93 3.73
CA GLU A 492 1.23 23.84 5.12
C GLU A 492 2.77 23.95 5.21
N ARG A 493 3.38 24.77 4.37
CA ARG A 493 4.78 25.20 4.56
C ARG A 493 4.88 26.07 5.82
N SER A 494 6.01 26.03 6.53
CA SER A 494 6.29 26.94 7.67
C SER A 494 6.12 28.41 7.33
N ASP A 495 6.22 28.78 6.06
CA ASP A 495 6.04 30.15 5.55
C ASP A 495 4.57 30.61 5.52
N LEU A 496 3.61 29.71 5.78
CA LEU A 496 2.15 29.95 5.73
C LEU A 496 1.47 29.88 7.10
N VAL A 497 2.24 29.98 8.19
CA VAL A 497 1.69 29.96 9.56
C VAL A 497 1.98 31.27 10.27
N LYS A 498 0.94 31.85 10.87
CA LYS A 498 1.01 33.13 11.59
C LYS A 498 0.48 32.97 13.02
N VAL A 499 1.09 33.68 13.97
CA VAL A 499 0.53 33.87 15.31
C VAL A 499 -0.57 34.92 15.24
N VAL A 500 -1.75 34.62 15.77
CA VAL A 500 -2.89 35.55 15.84
C VAL A 500 -2.55 36.73 16.75
N SER A 501 -2.60 37.94 16.18
CA SER A 501 -2.41 39.20 16.91
C SER A 501 -3.74 39.85 17.31
N THR A 502 -3.68 40.92 18.10
CA THR A 502 -4.84 41.73 18.48
C THR A 502 -5.60 42.27 17.27
N GLU A 503 -4.88 42.70 16.23
CA GLU A 503 -5.47 43.27 15.02
C GLU A 503 -6.22 42.21 14.19
N ASP A 504 -5.70 40.98 14.14
CA ASP A 504 -6.35 39.87 13.43
C ASP A 504 -7.67 39.45 14.11
N MET A 505 -7.73 39.54 15.45
CA MET A 505 -8.93 39.26 16.22
C MET A 505 -10.02 40.30 15.98
N GLU A 506 -9.66 41.58 15.95
CA GLU A 506 -10.60 42.67 15.64
C GLU A 506 -11.13 42.57 14.21
N ALA A 507 -10.30 42.12 13.27
CA ALA A 507 -10.70 41.90 11.88
C ALA A 507 -11.59 40.66 11.68
N GLY A 508 -11.58 39.70 12.61
CA GLY A 508 -12.37 38.47 12.51
C GLY A 508 -12.00 37.59 11.30
N THR A 509 -10.76 37.69 10.81
CA THR A 509 -10.32 37.11 9.53
C THR A 509 -10.25 35.59 9.54
N TYR A 510 -9.97 34.99 10.70
CA TYR A 510 -9.67 33.55 10.80
C TYR A 510 -10.80 32.77 11.45
N LEU A 511 -11.03 31.57 10.92
CA LEU A 511 -12.00 30.63 11.47
C LEU A 511 -11.30 29.61 12.37
N ILE A 512 -12.09 28.95 13.21
CA ILE A 512 -11.58 27.88 14.08
C ILE A 512 -10.96 26.71 13.30
N SER A 513 -11.44 26.47 12.08
CA SER A 513 -10.89 25.45 11.19
C SER A 513 -9.47 25.76 10.71
N ASP A 514 -9.02 27.01 10.84
CA ASP A 514 -7.69 27.44 10.42
C ASP A 514 -6.65 27.38 11.55
N ILE A 515 -7.09 27.08 12.79
CA ILE A 515 -6.20 26.89 13.94
C ILE A 515 -5.36 25.63 13.73
N VAL A 516 -4.05 25.80 13.84
CA VAL A 516 -3.05 24.72 13.77
C VAL A 516 -2.25 24.64 15.07
N LEU A 517 -1.75 23.45 15.38
CA LEU A 517 -0.74 23.25 16.42
C LEU A 517 0.51 22.60 15.81
N PRO A 518 1.71 22.92 16.34
CA PRO A 518 2.95 22.43 15.79
C PRO A 518 3.18 20.96 16.18
N LEU A 519 3.80 20.23 15.28
CA LEU A 519 4.51 18.99 15.59
C LEU A 519 5.97 19.36 15.86
N PRO A 520 6.46 19.19 17.10
CA PRO A 520 7.77 19.70 17.51
C PRO A 520 8.90 19.32 16.55
N GLY A 521 9.68 20.32 16.12
CA GLY A 521 10.80 20.17 15.20
C GLY A 521 11.64 21.44 15.07
N SER A 522 12.62 21.44 14.19
CA SER A 522 13.57 22.55 14.00
C SER A 522 13.00 23.79 13.30
N ARG A 523 11.93 23.64 12.50
CA ARG A 523 11.37 24.70 11.66
C ARG A 523 9.94 25.08 12.04
N VAL A 524 9.53 24.77 13.28
CA VAL A 524 8.19 25.10 13.78
C VAL A 524 8.22 26.27 14.75
N ILE A 525 7.18 27.09 14.67
CA ILE A 525 6.88 28.10 15.69
C ILE A 525 5.87 27.53 16.68
N TYR A 526 5.97 27.93 17.94
CA TYR A 526 4.98 27.58 18.97
C TYR A 526 3.97 28.72 19.14
N PRO A 527 2.74 28.42 19.58
CA PRO A 527 1.75 29.44 19.94
C PRO A 527 2.33 30.45 20.95
N SER A 528 1.92 31.71 20.89
CA SER A 528 2.37 32.72 21.89
C SER A 528 1.54 32.72 23.17
N ASN A 529 0.61 31.76 23.30
CA ASN A 529 -0.19 31.55 24.50
C ASN A 529 0.35 30.39 25.33
N ASP A 530 -0.32 30.12 26.45
CA ASP A 530 0.06 29.12 27.45
C ASP A 530 0.16 27.69 26.90
N ILE A 531 -0.32 27.43 25.67
CA ILE A 531 -0.20 26.11 25.02
C ILE A 531 1.26 25.80 24.66
N ALA A 532 2.11 26.80 24.40
CA ALA A 532 3.54 26.55 24.18
C ALA A 532 4.22 25.94 25.40
N GLU A 533 3.92 26.44 26.60
CA GLU A 533 4.49 25.93 27.85
C GLU A 533 4.15 24.45 28.06
N ILE A 534 2.94 24.05 27.68
CA ILE A 534 2.48 22.67 27.77
C ILE A 534 3.35 21.69 26.97
N PHE A 535 3.77 22.06 25.75
CA PHE A 535 4.67 21.23 24.97
C PHE A 535 6.00 21.01 25.70
N HIS A 536 6.56 22.09 26.26
CA HIS A 536 7.81 22.04 27.01
C HIS A 536 7.68 21.25 28.32
N ASP A 537 6.59 21.44 29.07
CA ASP A 537 6.35 20.75 30.34
C ASP A 537 6.16 19.25 30.16
N LEU A 538 5.40 18.84 29.14
CA LEU A 538 5.22 17.43 28.80
C LEU A 538 6.54 16.79 28.38
N ALA A 539 7.29 17.45 27.51
CA ALA A 539 8.59 16.93 27.07
C ALA A 539 9.58 16.84 28.24
N LYS A 540 9.61 17.85 29.11
CA LYS A 540 10.48 17.90 30.28
C LYS A 540 10.11 16.83 31.31
N LYS A 541 8.82 16.53 31.50
CA LYS A 541 8.35 15.42 32.35
C LYS A 541 8.92 14.09 31.91
N ASP A 542 9.07 13.90 30.60
CA ASP A 542 9.64 12.69 30.00
C ASP A 542 11.17 12.76 29.85
N GLY A 543 11.82 13.83 30.34
CA GLY A 543 13.28 14.01 30.29
C GLY A 543 13.81 14.43 28.92
N ILE A 544 12.97 14.99 28.06
CA ILE A 544 13.30 15.36 26.67
C ILE A 544 13.27 16.88 26.52
N SER A 545 14.30 17.44 25.88
CA SER A 545 14.31 18.85 25.48
C SER A 545 13.85 18.98 24.03
N LEU A 546 13.00 19.98 23.75
CA LEU A 546 12.54 20.29 22.40
C LEU A 546 13.50 21.21 21.63
N THR A 547 14.44 21.87 22.33
CA THR A 547 15.39 22.83 21.77
C THR A 547 16.79 22.26 21.62
N GLU A 548 17.14 21.27 22.44
CA GLU A 548 18.48 20.68 22.49
C GLU A 548 18.42 19.16 22.36
N SER A 549 19.42 18.58 21.70
CA SER A 549 19.53 17.13 21.55
C SER A 549 20.50 16.56 22.57
N ILE A 550 20.09 15.54 23.31
CA ILE A 550 20.93 14.86 24.31
C ILE A 550 22.08 14.08 23.63
N HIS A 551 21.88 13.65 22.39
CA HIS A 551 22.86 12.88 21.62
C HIS A 551 23.07 13.47 20.21
N GLY A 552 24.20 13.12 19.57
CA GLY A 552 24.54 13.57 18.21
C GLY A 552 23.87 12.83 17.04
N VAL A 553 22.97 11.86 17.31
CA VAL A 553 22.32 11.07 16.25
C VAL A 553 21.14 11.85 15.65
N LYS A 554 21.34 12.42 14.46
CA LYS A 554 20.33 13.24 13.76
C LYS A 554 18.97 12.54 13.61
N GLU A 555 18.95 11.26 13.23
CA GLU A 555 17.70 10.51 13.00
C GLU A 555 16.82 10.37 14.26
N PHE A 556 17.41 10.40 15.45
CA PHE A 556 16.69 10.24 16.72
C PHE A 556 16.59 11.56 17.50
N SER A 557 16.69 12.69 16.80
CA SER A 557 16.73 14.01 17.40
C SER A 557 15.58 14.87 16.88
N ILE A 558 14.77 15.39 17.79
CA ILE A 558 13.64 16.25 17.44
C ILE A 558 14.10 17.56 16.77
N THR A 559 15.28 18.05 17.13
CA THR A 559 15.89 19.26 16.57
C THR A 559 16.54 19.03 15.21
N SER A 560 16.67 17.78 14.76
CA SER A 560 17.15 17.45 13.41
C SER A 560 15.99 17.21 12.43
N MET A 561 14.78 17.01 12.95
CA MET A 561 13.57 16.89 12.15
C MET A 561 13.02 18.28 11.82
N THR A 562 12.39 18.46 10.66
CA THR A 562 11.78 19.74 10.27
C THR A 562 10.61 20.12 11.18
N GLY A 563 9.85 19.13 11.64
CA GLY A 563 8.53 19.34 12.25
C GLY A 563 7.46 19.62 11.19
N GLY A 564 6.28 20.04 11.62
CA GLY A 564 5.18 20.39 10.74
C GLY A 564 4.03 21.03 11.51
N TYR A 565 2.91 21.30 10.84
CA TYR A 565 1.70 21.85 11.46
C TYR A 565 0.53 20.93 11.21
N ARG A 566 -0.44 20.95 12.12
CA ARG A 566 -1.66 20.16 11.99
C ARG A 566 -2.84 20.93 12.52
N ARG A 567 -3.92 20.98 11.73
CA ARG A 567 -5.19 21.60 12.12
C ARG A 567 -5.77 20.91 13.35
N VAL A 568 -6.21 21.70 14.33
CA VAL A 568 -6.81 21.18 15.57
C VAL A 568 -8.22 20.67 15.32
N PHE A 569 -8.99 21.40 14.52
CA PHE A 569 -10.39 21.09 14.22
C PHE A 569 -10.54 20.74 12.74
N GLN A 570 -11.25 19.67 12.45
CA GLN A 570 -11.49 19.22 11.09
C GLN A 570 -12.98 19.02 10.85
N LYS A 571 -13.47 19.53 9.72
CA LYS A 571 -14.83 19.27 9.24
C LYS A 571 -14.79 18.26 8.10
N PRO A 572 -15.72 17.30 8.07
CA PRO A 572 -15.87 16.41 6.92
C PRO A 572 -16.34 17.20 5.69
N ILE A 573 -15.81 16.86 4.53
CA ILE A 573 -16.23 17.38 3.23
C ILE A 573 -17.25 16.39 2.63
N ASP A 574 -18.28 16.87 1.94
CA ASP A 574 -19.34 16.04 1.33
C ASP A 574 -19.95 15.03 2.32
N PHE A 575 -20.33 15.51 3.50
CA PHE A 575 -20.88 14.68 4.57
C PHE A 575 -22.35 14.35 4.30
N GLU A 576 -22.64 13.05 4.19
CA GLU A 576 -23.96 12.48 3.97
C GLU A 576 -24.21 11.38 5.01
N TRP A 577 -25.45 11.23 5.46
CA TRP A 577 -25.83 10.15 6.37
C TRP A 577 -27.25 9.68 6.15
N GLU A 578 -27.52 8.43 6.50
CA GLU A 578 -28.84 7.81 6.45
C GLU A 578 -29.00 6.77 7.57
N LEU A 579 -30.24 6.60 8.03
CA LEU A 579 -30.61 5.54 8.98
C LEU A 579 -31.22 4.37 8.21
N LEU A 580 -30.69 3.18 8.47
CA LEU A 580 -31.11 1.94 7.85
C LEU A 580 -31.68 1.00 8.91
N THR A 581 -32.68 0.21 8.53
CA THR A 581 -33.18 -0.91 9.32
C THR A 581 -32.76 -2.21 8.66
N TYR A 582 -32.35 -3.20 9.45
CA TYR A 582 -31.96 -4.52 8.94
C TYR A 582 -32.27 -5.61 9.97
N THR A 583 -32.49 -6.82 9.48
CA THR A 583 -32.72 -8.02 10.33
C THR A 583 -31.49 -8.92 10.32
N ASP A 584 -30.91 -9.19 9.15
CA ASP A 584 -29.72 -10.03 9.00
C ASP A 584 -28.41 -9.24 9.20
N SER A 585 -27.63 -9.64 10.20
CA SER A 585 -26.32 -9.07 10.51
C SER A 585 -25.25 -9.34 9.44
N ASN A 586 -25.42 -10.41 8.65
CA ASN A 586 -24.50 -10.80 7.58
C ASN A 586 -24.80 -10.12 6.24
N LYS A 587 -25.92 -9.42 6.09
CA LYS A 587 -26.26 -8.70 4.86
C LYS A 587 -25.39 -7.44 4.70
N PRO A 588 -24.73 -7.21 3.55
CA PRO A 588 -24.05 -5.94 3.27
C PRO A 588 -25.04 -4.77 3.28
N LEU A 589 -24.69 -3.66 3.94
CA LEU A 589 -25.51 -2.44 4.02
C LEU A 589 -24.93 -1.27 3.22
N ALA A 590 -23.73 -1.44 2.68
CA ALA A 590 -23.08 -0.50 1.79
C ALA A 590 -22.60 -1.26 0.53
N GLU A 591 -22.78 -0.63 -0.62
CA GLU A 591 -22.36 -1.17 -1.91
C GLU A 591 -20.86 -0.91 -2.13
N THR A 592 -20.13 -1.95 -2.53
CA THR A 592 -18.73 -1.83 -2.91
C THR A 592 -18.59 -1.56 -4.40
N ASP A 593 -17.42 -1.08 -4.83
CA ASP A 593 -17.12 -0.89 -6.25
C ASP A 593 -17.28 -2.19 -7.06
N LEU A 594 -16.98 -3.34 -6.46
CA LEU A 594 -17.14 -4.64 -7.13
C LEU A 594 -18.61 -5.02 -7.31
N ASP A 595 -19.46 -4.74 -6.31
CA ASP A 595 -20.91 -4.98 -6.41
C ASP A 595 -21.51 -4.16 -7.56
N ARG A 596 -21.10 -2.89 -7.68
CA ARG A 596 -21.53 -2.00 -8.77
C ARG A 596 -21.13 -2.53 -10.14
N ILE A 597 -19.88 -2.99 -10.30
CA ILE A 597 -19.42 -3.61 -11.55
C ILE A 597 -20.22 -4.87 -11.89
N THR A 598 -20.57 -5.69 -10.90
CA THR A 598 -21.37 -6.90 -11.15
C THR A 598 -22.81 -6.60 -11.53
N MET A 599 -23.40 -5.51 -11.01
CA MET A 599 -24.74 -5.07 -11.36
C MET A 599 -24.82 -4.42 -12.75
N GLU A 600 -23.76 -3.73 -13.19
CA GLU A 600 -23.70 -3.06 -14.49
C GLU A 600 -23.47 -4.02 -15.68
N LYS A 601 -23.02 -5.26 -15.42
CA LYS A 601 -22.93 -6.28 -16.48
C LYS A 601 -24.35 -6.77 -16.83
N PRO A 602 -24.81 -6.64 -18.09
CA PRO A 602 -26.11 -7.14 -18.47
C PRO A 602 -26.21 -8.63 -18.16
N VAL A 603 -27.27 -9.02 -17.45
CA VAL A 603 -27.71 -10.42 -17.43
C VAL A 603 -28.06 -10.75 -18.89
N ASP A 604 -27.19 -11.50 -19.57
CA ASP A 604 -27.48 -12.02 -20.89
C ASP A 604 -28.80 -12.78 -20.83
N LYS A 605 -29.75 -12.33 -21.64
CA LYS A 605 -31.09 -12.90 -21.80
C LYS A 605 -30.97 -14.40 -22.12
N VAL A 606 -31.38 -15.25 -21.18
CA VAL A 606 -31.94 -16.55 -21.55
C VAL A 606 -33.27 -16.25 -22.20
N GLY A 607 -33.29 -16.36 -23.54
CA GLY A 607 -34.44 -16.03 -24.36
C GLY A 607 -34.20 -16.39 -25.81
N SER A 608 -34.05 -17.68 -26.09
CA SER A 608 -34.38 -18.24 -27.41
C SER A 608 -35.38 -19.36 -27.20
N ALA A 609 -36.65 -18.98 -27.31
CA ALA A 609 -37.73 -19.91 -27.57
C ALA A 609 -37.63 -20.32 -29.04
N ASP A 610 -37.42 -21.60 -29.29
CA ASP A 610 -37.88 -22.29 -30.50
C ASP A 610 -38.69 -23.50 -30.02
N GLN A 611 -39.95 -23.55 -30.46
CA GLN A 611 -40.86 -24.67 -30.30
C GLN A 611 -40.64 -25.72 -31.41
N ILE A 612 -41.26 -26.90 -31.22
CA ILE A 612 -41.42 -28.06 -32.13
C ILE A 612 -40.37 -29.16 -31.80
N ASP A 613 -40.69 -30.37 -31.32
CA ASP A 613 -41.87 -31.24 -31.46
C ASP A 613 -42.10 -32.09 -30.18
N GLU A 614 -43.37 -32.36 -29.87
CA GLU A 614 -43.79 -33.49 -29.02
C GLU A 614 -43.77 -34.78 -29.85
N GLU A 615 -43.04 -35.83 -29.42
CA GLU A 615 -43.56 -37.20 -29.41
C GLU A 615 -42.62 -38.21 -28.71
N SER A 616 -43.26 -39.11 -27.94
CA SER A 616 -42.81 -40.44 -27.49
C SER A 616 -42.08 -40.63 -26.13
N MET A 617 -42.92 -40.86 -25.11
CA MET A 617 -42.97 -42.01 -24.17
C MET A 617 -41.77 -42.44 -23.28
N LYS A 618 -42.03 -42.28 -21.96
CA LYS A 618 -42.01 -43.26 -20.83
C LYS A 618 -40.71 -43.60 -20.05
N SER A 619 -40.91 -43.59 -18.72
CA SER A 619 -40.26 -44.35 -17.61
C SER A 619 -38.79 -44.04 -17.31
N ASP A 620 -38.28 -43.94 -16.08
CA ASP A 620 -38.74 -44.42 -14.78
C ASP A 620 -38.15 -43.57 -13.63
N THR A 621 -38.74 -43.81 -12.47
CA THR A 621 -38.58 -43.19 -11.15
C THR A 621 -37.24 -43.52 -10.44
N ILE A 622 -36.93 -42.71 -9.41
CA ILE A 622 -36.19 -43.00 -8.15
C ILE A 622 -34.87 -42.23 -7.95
N ALA A 623 -34.83 -41.55 -6.81
CA ALA A 623 -33.78 -40.73 -6.22
C ALA A 623 -32.51 -41.51 -5.80
N PRO A 624 -31.39 -40.83 -5.50
CA PRO A 624 -30.35 -41.39 -4.66
C PRO A 624 -30.27 -40.69 -3.29
N GLU A 625 -30.44 -41.49 -2.24
CA GLU A 625 -29.93 -41.25 -0.90
C GLU A 625 -28.46 -41.72 -0.80
N SER A 626 -27.71 -41.03 0.06
CA SER A 626 -26.51 -41.45 0.81
C SER A 626 -25.18 -41.67 0.05
N CYS A 627 -24.12 -40.98 0.45
CA CYS A 627 -23.25 -41.43 1.55
C CYS A 627 -22.11 -40.41 1.76
N GLU A 628 -22.12 -39.77 2.93
CA GLU A 628 -20.91 -39.16 3.54
C GLU A 628 -19.91 -40.27 3.89
N THR A 629 -18.61 -39.97 3.92
CA THR A 629 -17.72 -40.13 5.10
C THR A 629 -16.30 -39.65 4.79
N GLU A 630 -15.93 -38.57 5.51
CA GLU A 630 -14.66 -38.19 6.17
C GLU A 630 -13.29 -38.24 5.45
N LEU A 631 -12.54 -37.14 5.62
CA LEU A 631 -11.34 -37.11 6.49
C LEU A 631 -11.17 -35.71 7.13
N ARG A 632 -10.88 -35.74 8.43
CA ARG A 632 -10.99 -34.69 9.46
C ARG A 632 -9.73 -33.84 9.59
N ASP A 633 -9.91 -32.56 9.97
CA ASP A 633 -8.90 -31.77 10.68
C ASP A 633 -9.32 -31.60 12.15
N GLN A 634 -8.37 -31.82 13.06
CA GLN A 634 -8.54 -31.73 14.50
C GLN A 634 -8.51 -30.25 14.94
N ALA A 635 -9.61 -29.78 15.52
CA ALA A 635 -9.64 -28.57 16.33
C ALA A 635 -10.13 -28.93 17.74
N ASP A 636 -9.34 -28.51 18.71
CA ASP A 636 -9.43 -28.84 20.12
C ASP A 636 -10.64 -28.16 20.79
N SER A 637 -11.24 -28.89 21.72
CA SER A 637 -12.54 -28.63 22.32
C SER A 637 -12.48 -27.63 23.48
N LYS A 638 -13.34 -26.61 23.47
CA LYS A 638 -13.99 -26.09 24.69
C LYS A 638 -15.48 -25.88 24.42
N LYS A 639 -16.28 -26.46 25.32
CA LYS A 639 -17.72 -26.66 25.26
C LYS A 639 -18.47 -25.33 25.43
N ASP A 640 -19.35 -25.02 24.48
CA ASP A 640 -20.50 -24.17 24.73
C ASP A 640 -21.65 -25.05 25.25
N GLU A 641 -22.11 -24.74 26.45
CA GLU A 641 -23.35 -25.28 26.99
C GLU A 641 -24.53 -24.75 26.17
N LYS A 642 -25.39 -25.68 25.77
CA LYS A 642 -26.73 -25.39 25.22
C LYS A 642 -27.50 -24.57 26.24
N ASP A 643 -27.89 -23.35 25.86
CA ASP A 643 -29.10 -22.76 26.37
C ASP A 643 -30.25 -23.06 25.41
N THR A 644 -31.32 -23.60 25.98
CA THR A 644 -32.56 -23.97 25.33
C THR A 644 -33.59 -22.90 25.66
N GLY A 645 -33.97 -22.05 24.71
CA GLY A 645 -35.05 -21.09 24.89
C GLY A 645 -35.40 -20.25 23.66
N ASN A 646 -36.62 -20.49 23.16
CA ASN A 646 -37.46 -19.70 22.22
C ASN A 646 -37.03 -19.42 20.76
N PRO A 647 -37.93 -19.64 19.77
CA PRO A 647 -37.82 -19.07 18.43
C PRO A 647 -38.50 -17.68 18.43
N ASP A 648 -37.90 -16.70 19.07
CA ASP A 648 -38.46 -15.34 19.13
C ASP A 648 -37.91 -14.46 17.99
N SER A 649 -38.83 -13.91 17.20
CA SER A 649 -38.74 -12.72 16.32
C SER A 649 -37.33 -12.25 15.89
N GLU A 650 -37.03 -12.26 14.58
CA GLU A 650 -35.90 -11.50 14.04
C GLU A 650 -35.99 -10.03 14.50
N GLN A 651 -35.21 -9.66 15.51
CA GLN A 651 -35.20 -8.31 16.06
C GLN A 651 -34.66 -7.35 14.99
N THR A 652 -35.52 -6.46 14.49
CA THR A 652 -35.11 -5.37 13.61
C THR A 652 -34.10 -4.48 14.32
N GLN A 653 -32.90 -4.37 13.74
CA GLN A 653 -31.82 -3.53 14.25
C GLN A 653 -31.69 -2.25 13.41
N LEU A 654 -31.17 -1.20 14.03
CA LEU A 654 -30.84 0.07 13.38
C LEU A 654 -29.36 0.12 13.02
N ALA A 655 -29.07 0.70 11.86
CA ALA A 655 -27.72 1.05 11.42
C ALA A 655 -27.66 2.52 11.01
N LEU A 656 -26.54 3.18 11.31
CA LEU A 656 -26.23 4.52 10.81
C LEU A 656 -25.16 4.39 9.73
N LYS A 657 -25.53 4.70 8.49
CA LYS A 657 -24.59 4.76 7.37
C LYS A 657 -24.21 6.21 7.10
N MET A 658 -22.92 6.45 6.94
CA MET A 658 -22.37 7.78 6.70
C MET A 658 -21.36 7.73 5.57
N ALA A 659 -21.33 8.76 4.74
CA ALA A 659 -20.32 8.97 3.72
C ALA A 659 -19.66 10.33 3.93
N LEU A 660 -18.33 10.38 3.98
CA LEU A 660 -17.62 11.61 4.33
C LEU A 660 -16.19 11.62 3.77
N THR A 661 -15.77 12.76 3.26
CA THR A 661 -14.40 12.97 2.75
C THR A 661 -13.56 13.65 3.82
N LEU A 662 -12.42 13.03 4.17
CA LEU A 662 -11.44 13.64 5.06
C LEU A 662 -10.15 13.94 4.30
N PRO A 663 -9.48 15.07 4.57
CA PRO A 663 -8.15 15.35 4.06
C PRO A 663 -7.13 14.27 4.45
N SER A 664 -5.98 14.27 3.79
CA SER A 664 -4.86 13.42 4.17
C SER A 664 -4.50 13.62 5.66
N SER A 665 -3.90 12.60 6.27
CA SER A 665 -3.51 12.61 7.69
C SER A 665 -4.66 12.76 8.70
N CYS A 666 -5.92 12.60 8.31
CA CYS A 666 -7.08 12.57 9.22
C CYS A 666 -7.53 11.13 9.52
N TYR A 667 -8.04 10.89 10.73
CA TYR A 667 -8.48 9.56 11.18
C TYR A 667 -10.01 9.52 11.23
N ALA A 668 -10.63 8.67 10.40
CA ALA A 668 -12.09 8.49 10.41
C ALA A 668 -12.61 8.01 11.76
N THR A 669 -11.81 7.25 12.52
CA THR A 669 -12.16 6.83 13.88
C THR A 669 -12.38 8.03 14.81
N MET A 670 -11.68 9.16 14.63
CA MET A 670 -11.87 10.34 15.47
C MET A 670 -13.18 11.07 15.17
N ALA A 671 -13.64 11.05 13.91
CA ALA A 671 -14.98 11.52 13.54
C ALA A 671 -16.08 10.62 14.15
N ILE A 672 -15.87 9.29 14.12
CA ILE A 672 -16.81 8.33 14.74
C ILE A 672 -16.82 8.48 16.26
N ARG A 673 -15.65 8.69 16.88
CA ARG A 673 -15.51 8.95 18.31
C ARG A 673 -16.35 10.17 18.73
N GLU A 674 -16.31 11.24 17.93
CA GLU A 674 -17.11 12.45 18.17
C GLU A 674 -18.61 12.17 18.19
N LEU A 675 -19.10 11.20 17.42
CA LEU A 675 -20.52 10.78 17.42
C LEU A 675 -20.86 9.87 18.59
N LEU A 676 -20.09 8.81 18.79
CA LEU A 676 -20.41 7.76 19.76
C LEU A 676 -20.10 8.18 21.19
N LYS A 677 -19.17 9.11 21.39
CA LYS A 677 -18.62 9.51 22.70
C LYS A 677 -18.04 8.35 23.50
N THR A 678 -17.70 7.24 22.83
CA THR A 678 -17.08 6.04 23.40
C THR A 678 -15.69 5.83 22.81
N SER A 679 -14.86 5.04 23.51
CA SER A 679 -13.55 4.62 23.02
C SER A 679 -13.69 3.90 21.67
N THR A 680 -12.83 4.27 20.72
CA THR A 680 -12.79 3.65 19.39
C THR A 680 -11.77 2.52 19.28
N SER A 681 -11.28 2.04 20.43
CA SER A 681 -10.31 0.96 20.47
C SER A 681 -10.90 -0.34 19.89
N VAL A 682 -10.04 -1.10 19.20
CA VAL A 682 -10.43 -2.41 18.65
C VAL A 682 -10.88 -3.37 19.75
N ALA A 683 -10.26 -3.28 20.93
CA ALA A 683 -10.65 -4.06 22.11
C ALA A 683 -12.08 -3.73 22.55
N TYR A 684 -12.42 -2.44 22.65
CA TYR A 684 -13.76 -2.00 23.01
C TYR A 684 -14.82 -2.44 21.99
N HIS A 685 -14.57 -2.27 20.70
CA HIS A 685 -15.53 -2.74 19.70
C HIS A 685 -15.64 -4.27 19.60
N LYS A 686 -14.61 -5.01 19.99
CA LYS A 686 -14.71 -6.48 20.13
C LYS A 686 -15.64 -6.90 21.25
N THR A 687 -15.71 -6.15 22.36
CA THR A 687 -16.64 -6.46 23.46
C THR A 687 -18.09 -6.06 23.15
N LEU A 688 -18.31 -5.29 22.09
CA LEU A 688 -19.64 -4.87 21.66
C LEU A 688 -20.29 -5.80 20.63
N ASN A 689 -19.48 -6.64 19.95
CA ASN A 689 -19.93 -7.78 19.14
C ASN A 689 -20.30 -8.94 20.06
#